data_AF-A0A2A2HD52-F1
#
_entry.id   AF-A0A2A2HD52-F1
#
_cell.length_a   1.000
_cell.length_b   1.000
_cell.length_c   1.000
_cell.angle_alpha   90.00
_cell.angle_beta   90.00
_cell.angle_gamma   90.00
#
_symmetry.space_group_name_H-M   'P 1'
#
loop_
_entity.id
_entity.type
_entity.pdbx_description
1 polymer ?
#
loop_
_entity_poly.entity_id
_entity_poly.type
_entity_poly.pdbx_seq_one_letter_code
_entity_poly.pdbx_strand_id
1 'polypeptide(L)'
;MESDELRELVKSCFKEINMLKKELSKEYKDIQVDEVVKNVLIQSKSNNSTLHNRISELSDKVDGQENEIKELNLKIQEKDTKLKEKDLKIFELDNKITDDEEKDLKLDEYDKEIRDLQSKIEIQNDLIEDLKETKDEDKKQEDELKEQIQKLTEERDELKTSSSSKTEISQLKSVIEKQKEELKEIPGLKNQLTLQTSKQEQQIAQLTQENNKLKEDLIHSNNDEITQQLTQKDAIIKDYQEKIEQLEDQIEEVNTTQSLNESTLDVDINELNDEIQKLKDENTKLKAQPTITPGNDNTATLNSLIEDFTQKSNELIEVRGKYEQLQNEARINQIRIEGLENENAKLKTSNTTTGEFTDAQLKQDMKDAQDKLTQANDEIKKLQEEIQTQKNTITSLENEVNTTTPVPTQTTDEDVSKLNDEIEKLQASLNKKTSEYKILETKLDDLTNTNKNISSEISDLKEDVSQKKLQITSLTSDKDAVDSKVSELEDLLKQRDDEISALKVKVESTDITADTQNDLTEELNKVRKELYDKDAEYDRLKLDYNELNKKTTSQIDELNEGLKKYTNSNEKMQSELQYLQTTLDTKNTELSKYESENKTLNTLIREHELENKSLRENIHNLRKNTDEEINNLQKSIQDKNDKIAALPQKLELKDIEISQLNKMIDTNKTDIDDKNNTIKNLRNNIQELQEKIQQANNQVVAEQQKTKESLKEKEDEIFKLKNQYQKTGEIQQQENEKLKSLLEQRKYKIEELNENISSLNKDLEIIRTKYNENTEKYAHLESIISSKDDSLNKKDELIDDIKKHIERLENKLKLRSDEIEELNNQIDNNNTIITTLKTEISQSNEKLEELDSLNNEISQKDSIIASVNDQIQSQDAKINDITSSLNDEKQRVEELKDLLERKNRDLEDHKQLLKERNSQIDELHDVKTRLNDIELEKSELKSDYEKQIANLEGQIKVDEKIRAENEQYQYKIQDLNNELLSKDSQLEEADKYKNYFSVMVEKPLPGLTSFQSQIYQLLPDAQSASELYSFLENLGFEQLKKENFAKTLKALEKRGYYQRARDDDKIIWVKIPLHETSVVE
;
A
#
# COMPACT_ATOMS: atom_id res chain seq x y z
N MET A 1 -90.16 -107.38 -12.42
CA MET A 1 -89.75 -107.08 -13.81
C MET A 1 -89.17 -105.67 -13.98
N GLU A 2 -89.05 -104.82 -12.94
CA GLU A 2 -88.44 -103.47 -13.06
C GLU A 2 -87.03 -103.35 -12.44
N SER A 3 -86.45 -104.45 -11.91
CA SER A 3 -85.16 -104.41 -11.21
C SER A 3 -83.93 -104.59 -12.12
N ASP A 4 -84.11 -105.15 -13.33
CA ASP A 4 -83.00 -105.39 -14.26
C ASP A 4 -82.78 -104.22 -15.23
N GLU A 5 -83.85 -103.53 -15.65
CA GLU A 5 -83.76 -102.30 -16.49
C GLU A 5 -83.04 -101.17 -15.75
N LEU A 6 -83.32 -100.96 -14.45
CA LEU A 6 -82.63 -99.93 -13.67
C LEU A 6 -81.12 -100.21 -13.54
N ARG A 7 -80.75 -101.49 -13.48
CA ARG A 7 -79.35 -101.91 -13.34
C ARG A 7 -78.57 -101.75 -14.64
N GLU A 8 -79.24 -101.88 -15.78
CA GLU A 8 -78.66 -101.63 -17.09
C GLU A 8 -78.51 -100.13 -17.37
N LEU A 9 -79.49 -99.31 -16.95
CA LEU A 9 -79.43 -97.85 -17.04
C LEU A 9 -78.27 -97.28 -16.19
N VAL A 10 -78.10 -97.74 -14.95
CA VAL A 10 -76.98 -97.33 -14.09
C VAL A 10 -75.63 -97.73 -14.69
N LYS A 11 -75.52 -98.90 -15.34
CA LYS A 11 -74.31 -99.29 -16.06
C LYS A 11 -74.04 -98.43 -17.29
N SER A 12 -75.09 -98.01 -18.00
CA SER A 12 -74.98 -97.06 -19.12
C SER A 12 -74.50 -95.69 -18.64
N CYS A 13 -75.12 -95.14 -17.59
CA CYS A 13 -74.69 -93.89 -16.97
C CYS A 13 -73.25 -93.97 -16.44
N PHE A 14 -72.83 -95.09 -15.84
CA PHE A 14 -71.44 -95.26 -15.40
C PHE A 14 -70.46 -95.36 -16.56
N LYS A 15 -70.85 -95.93 -17.71
CA LYS A 15 -70.03 -95.93 -18.93
C LYS A 15 -69.90 -94.51 -19.49
N GLU A 16 -70.99 -93.76 -19.50
CA GLU A 16 -71.04 -92.39 -20.01
C GLU A 16 -70.25 -91.42 -19.11
N ILE A 17 -70.39 -91.52 -17.78
CA ILE A 17 -69.57 -90.79 -16.81
C ILE A 17 -68.08 -91.13 -16.99
N ASN A 18 -67.74 -92.40 -17.22
CA ASN A 18 -66.34 -92.78 -17.44
C ASN A 18 -65.81 -92.34 -18.81
N MET A 19 -66.66 -92.26 -19.86
CA MET A 19 -66.27 -91.65 -21.14
C MET A 19 -66.05 -90.15 -20.97
N LEU A 20 -66.98 -89.43 -20.34
CA LEU A 20 -66.87 -88.01 -20.05
C LEU A 20 -65.64 -87.70 -19.19
N LYS A 21 -65.34 -88.52 -18.17
CA LYS A 21 -64.14 -88.35 -17.35
C LYS A 21 -62.85 -88.59 -18.15
N LYS A 22 -62.89 -89.47 -19.15
CA LYS A 22 -61.76 -89.75 -20.04
C LYS A 22 -61.60 -88.65 -21.10
N GLU A 23 -62.69 -88.08 -21.60
CA GLU A 23 -62.69 -86.90 -22.47
C GLU A 23 -62.20 -85.67 -21.71
N LEU A 24 -62.73 -85.40 -20.52
CA LEU A 24 -62.28 -84.28 -19.68
C LEU A 24 -60.80 -84.41 -19.30
N SER A 25 -60.33 -85.63 -19.00
CA SER A 25 -58.90 -85.86 -18.69
C SER A 25 -58.02 -85.73 -19.93
N LYS A 26 -58.55 -85.97 -21.13
CA LYS A 26 -57.84 -85.75 -22.40
C LYS A 26 -57.80 -84.27 -22.74
N GLU A 27 -58.91 -83.56 -22.57
CA GLU A 27 -59.04 -82.11 -22.77
C GLU A 27 -58.18 -81.32 -21.76
N TYR A 28 -58.10 -81.75 -20.50
CA TYR A 28 -57.19 -81.16 -19.51
C TYR A 28 -55.70 -81.42 -19.82
N LYS A 29 -55.39 -82.50 -20.56
CA LYS A 29 -54.04 -82.82 -21.01
C LYS A 29 -53.68 -82.04 -22.27
N ASP A 30 -54.63 -81.82 -23.16
CA ASP A 30 -54.47 -81.02 -24.38
C ASP A 30 -54.29 -79.52 -24.02
N ILE A 31 -54.96 -79.01 -22.97
CA ILE A 31 -54.74 -77.64 -22.44
C ILE A 31 -53.33 -77.44 -21.83
N GLN A 32 -52.67 -78.50 -21.35
CA GLN A 32 -51.29 -78.43 -20.83
C GLN A 32 -50.20 -78.62 -21.90
N VAL A 33 -50.57 -79.14 -23.08
CA VAL A 33 -49.66 -79.37 -24.21
C VAL A 33 -49.75 -78.27 -25.27
N ASP A 34 -50.79 -77.42 -25.21
CA ASP A 34 -50.95 -76.28 -26.10
C ASP A 34 -49.80 -75.26 -25.88
N GLU A 35 -48.97 -75.09 -26.92
CA GLU A 35 -47.73 -74.30 -26.92
C GLU A 35 -48.00 -72.83 -26.56
N VAL A 36 -49.21 -72.35 -26.87
CA VAL A 36 -49.70 -71.00 -26.53
C VAL A 36 -49.83 -70.81 -25.01
N VAL A 37 -50.39 -71.77 -24.28
CA VAL A 37 -50.59 -71.67 -22.82
C VAL A 37 -49.26 -71.76 -22.08
N LYS A 38 -48.34 -72.59 -22.57
CA LYS A 38 -47.00 -72.73 -22.00
C LYS A 38 -46.15 -71.45 -22.19
N ASN A 39 -46.25 -70.82 -23.37
CA ASN A 39 -45.61 -69.53 -23.62
C ASN A 39 -46.20 -68.41 -22.77
N VAL A 40 -47.52 -68.34 -22.60
CA VAL A 40 -48.18 -67.35 -21.71
C VAL A 40 -47.77 -67.54 -20.24
N LEU A 41 -47.58 -68.78 -19.78
CA LEU A 41 -47.12 -69.05 -18.40
C LEU A 41 -45.63 -68.70 -18.18
N ILE A 42 -44.79 -68.88 -19.20
CA ILE A 42 -43.38 -68.48 -19.18
C ILE A 42 -43.27 -66.95 -19.26
N GLN A 43 -44.08 -66.29 -20.09
CA GLN A 43 -44.16 -64.83 -20.16
C GLN A 43 -44.68 -64.23 -18.85
N SER A 44 -45.69 -64.84 -18.21
CA SER A 44 -46.20 -64.35 -16.93
C SER A 44 -45.18 -64.55 -15.80
N LYS A 45 -44.44 -65.67 -15.77
CA LYS A 45 -43.33 -65.88 -14.82
C LYS A 45 -42.15 -64.94 -15.06
N SER A 46 -41.81 -64.70 -16.33
CA SER A 46 -40.80 -63.69 -16.71
C SER A 46 -41.21 -62.32 -16.21
N ASN A 47 -42.43 -61.88 -16.52
CA ASN A 47 -42.95 -60.58 -16.09
C ASN A 47 -43.06 -60.49 -14.56
N ASN A 48 -43.41 -61.57 -13.86
CA ASN A 48 -43.42 -61.58 -12.40
C ASN A 48 -42.01 -61.46 -11.81
N SER A 49 -41.01 -62.10 -12.42
CA SER A 49 -39.60 -61.93 -12.04
C SER A 49 -39.12 -60.49 -12.28
N THR A 50 -39.50 -59.89 -13.41
CA THR A 50 -39.18 -58.48 -13.69
C THR A 50 -39.86 -57.52 -12.71
N LEU A 51 -41.13 -57.80 -12.36
CA LEU A 51 -41.85 -57.04 -11.34
C LEU A 51 -41.25 -57.22 -9.96
N HIS A 52 -40.80 -58.42 -9.59
CA HIS A 52 -40.13 -58.66 -8.30
C HIS A 52 -38.79 -57.93 -8.21
N ASN A 53 -37.99 -57.96 -9.27
CA ASN A 53 -36.74 -57.19 -9.32
C ASN A 53 -37.02 -55.69 -9.26
N ARG A 54 -38.08 -55.21 -9.92
CA ARG A 54 -38.48 -53.80 -9.86
C ARG A 54 -39.01 -53.40 -8.48
N ILE A 55 -39.75 -54.28 -7.81
CA ILE A 55 -40.20 -54.08 -6.43
C ILE A 55 -39.00 -54.06 -5.48
N SER A 56 -38.00 -54.93 -5.69
CA SER A 56 -36.76 -54.91 -4.90
C SER A 56 -35.98 -53.61 -5.12
N GLU A 57 -35.79 -53.18 -6.37
CA GLU A 57 -35.15 -51.88 -6.68
C GLU A 57 -35.91 -50.70 -6.08
N LEU A 58 -37.25 -50.73 -6.10
CA LEU A 58 -38.07 -49.69 -5.49
C LEU A 58 -37.99 -49.75 -3.97
N SER A 59 -37.92 -50.94 -3.37
CA SER A 59 -37.72 -51.11 -1.93
C SER A 59 -36.35 -50.58 -1.50
N ASP A 60 -35.29 -50.89 -2.24
CA ASP A 60 -33.94 -50.37 -1.98
C ASP A 60 -33.88 -48.84 -2.13
N LYS A 61 -34.63 -48.27 -3.09
CA LYS A 61 -34.77 -46.81 -3.23
C LYS A 61 -35.56 -46.19 -2.08
N VAL A 62 -36.62 -46.84 -1.62
CA VAL A 62 -37.41 -46.37 -0.48
C VAL A 62 -36.57 -46.43 0.80
N ASP A 63 -35.80 -47.50 1.00
CA ASP A 63 -34.86 -47.63 2.14
C ASP A 63 -33.74 -46.58 2.07
N GLY A 64 -33.23 -46.30 0.87
CA GLY A 64 -32.29 -45.20 0.63
C GLY A 64 -32.87 -43.84 0.97
N GLN A 65 -34.09 -43.56 0.53
CA GLN A 65 -34.80 -42.31 0.85
C GLN A 65 -35.16 -42.22 2.34
N GLU A 66 -35.49 -43.33 2.99
CA GLU A 66 -35.78 -43.37 4.43
C GLU A 66 -34.52 -43.08 5.26
N ASN A 67 -33.35 -43.53 4.79
CA ASN A 67 -32.07 -43.18 5.39
C ASN A 67 -31.70 -41.70 5.17
N GLU A 68 -31.94 -41.14 3.99
CA GLU A 68 -31.79 -39.69 3.75
C GLU A 68 -32.73 -38.86 4.64
N ILE A 69 -33.98 -39.30 4.82
CA ILE A 69 -34.93 -38.63 5.74
C ILE A 69 -34.44 -38.71 7.19
N LYS A 70 -33.87 -39.84 7.63
CA LYS A 70 -33.26 -39.96 8.96
C LYS A 70 -32.07 -39.03 9.12
N GLU A 71 -31.23 -38.90 8.11
CA GLU A 71 -30.08 -37.99 8.11
C GLU A 71 -30.52 -36.51 8.13
N LEU A 72 -31.55 -36.16 7.35
CA LEU A 72 -32.15 -34.82 7.37
C LEU A 72 -32.78 -34.50 8.73
N ASN A 73 -33.47 -35.46 9.36
CA ASN A 73 -34.00 -35.28 10.71
C ASN A 73 -32.90 -35.09 11.76
N LEU A 74 -31.76 -35.78 11.63
CA LEU A 74 -30.61 -35.57 12.49
C LEU A 74 -30.03 -34.15 12.31
N LYS A 75 -29.92 -33.69 11.06
CA LYS A 75 -29.49 -32.32 10.74
C LYS A 75 -30.47 -31.27 11.27
N ILE A 76 -31.79 -31.53 11.23
CA ILE A 76 -32.80 -30.66 11.84
C ILE A 76 -32.62 -30.62 13.35
N GLN A 77 -32.42 -31.76 14.01
CA GLN A 77 -32.14 -31.79 15.45
C GLN A 77 -30.87 -31.01 15.83
N GLU A 78 -29.79 -31.13 15.05
CA GLU A 78 -28.57 -30.34 15.26
C GLU A 78 -28.80 -28.83 15.05
N LYS A 79 -29.68 -28.45 14.11
CA LYS A 79 -30.05 -27.05 13.90
C LYS A 79 -30.90 -26.53 15.05
N ASP A 80 -31.83 -27.33 15.59
CA ASP A 80 -32.64 -26.98 16.76
C ASP A 80 -31.80 -26.82 18.04
N THR A 81 -30.79 -27.67 18.27
CA THR A 81 -29.86 -27.47 19.39
C THR A 81 -29.05 -26.20 19.23
N LYS A 82 -28.54 -25.92 18.02
CA LYS A 82 -27.84 -24.66 17.73
C LYS A 82 -28.75 -23.43 17.89
N LEU A 83 -30.05 -23.55 17.55
CA LEU A 83 -31.02 -22.48 17.76
C LEU A 83 -31.22 -22.22 19.25
N LYS A 84 -31.41 -23.28 20.05
CA LYS A 84 -31.52 -23.17 21.52
C LYS A 84 -30.27 -22.58 22.17
N GLU A 85 -29.07 -22.92 21.69
CA GLU A 85 -27.83 -22.30 22.16
C GLU A 85 -27.77 -20.81 21.80
N LYS A 86 -28.25 -20.41 20.62
CA LYS A 86 -28.36 -19.00 20.24
C LYS A 86 -29.40 -18.27 21.07
N ASP A 87 -30.56 -18.88 21.36
CA ASP A 87 -31.58 -18.31 22.23
C ASP A 87 -31.04 -18.12 23.66
N LEU A 88 -30.21 -19.06 24.15
CA LEU A 88 -29.52 -18.91 25.44
C LEU A 88 -28.54 -17.72 25.42
N LYS A 89 -27.79 -17.56 24.33
CA LYS A 89 -26.88 -16.42 24.13
C LYS A 89 -27.61 -15.10 24.00
N ILE A 90 -28.77 -15.09 23.35
CA ILE A 90 -29.65 -13.91 23.26
C ILE A 90 -30.17 -13.56 24.66
N PHE A 91 -30.59 -14.56 25.45
CA PHE A 91 -31.00 -14.33 26.84
C PHE A 91 -29.87 -13.80 27.74
N GLU A 92 -28.63 -14.26 27.53
CA GLU A 92 -27.45 -13.73 28.22
C GLU A 92 -27.09 -12.30 27.77
N LEU A 93 -27.31 -11.97 26.50
CA LEU A 93 -27.11 -10.62 25.97
C LEU A 93 -28.19 -9.65 26.43
N ASP A 94 -29.46 -10.07 26.50
CA ASP A 94 -30.57 -9.26 27.02
C ASP A 94 -30.38 -8.92 28.50
N ASN A 95 -29.83 -9.84 29.31
CA ASN A 95 -29.48 -9.56 30.71
C ASN A 95 -28.26 -8.63 30.87
N LYS A 96 -27.43 -8.44 29.83
CA LYS A 96 -26.33 -7.46 29.82
C LYS A 96 -26.78 -6.06 29.38
N ILE A 97 -27.98 -5.93 28.80
CA ILE A 97 -28.51 -4.66 28.27
C ILE A 97 -29.19 -3.82 29.37
N THR A 98 -29.33 -4.34 30.60
CA THR A 98 -30.06 -3.71 31.71
C THR A 98 -29.23 -2.89 32.71
N ASP A 99 -27.92 -2.72 32.49
CA ASP A 99 -27.09 -1.78 33.27
C ASP A 99 -26.90 -0.45 32.50
N ASP A 100 -27.60 0.58 32.96
CA ASP A 100 -28.08 1.74 32.18
C ASP A 100 -27.32 3.05 32.52
N GLU A 101 -25.99 3.04 32.56
CA GLU A 101 -25.17 4.26 32.80
C GLU A 101 -24.19 4.62 31.67
N GLU A 102 -23.91 3.71 30.72
CA GLU A 102 -22.90 3.94 29.67
C GLU A 102 -23.50 4.41 28.33
N LYS A 103 -24.83 4.39 28.18
CA LYS A 103 -25.54 4.78 26.94
C LYS A 103 -25.68 6.30 26.76
N ASP A 104 -25.85 7.07 27.84
CA ASP A 104 -26.09 8.51 27.74
C ASP A 104 -24.86 9.29 27.21
N LEU A 105 -23.64 8.82 27.51
CA LEU A 105 -22.41 9.45 27.00
C LEU A 105 -22.15 9.18 25.51
N LYS A 106 -22.54 8.01 25.01
CA LYS A 106 -22.40 7.66 23.57
C LYS A 106 -23.49 8.28 22.72
N LEU A 107 -24.69 8.51 23.26
CA LEU A 107 -25.77 9.17 22.54
C LEU A 107 -25.41 10.61 22.19
N ASP A 108 -24.78 11.34 23.11
CA ASP A 108 -24.29 12.70 22.88
C ASP A 108 -23.16 12.76 21.84
N GLU A 109 -22.34 11.70 21.76
CA GLU A 109 -21.27 11.58 20.76
C GLU A 109 -21.84 11.27 19.37
N TYR A 110 -22.83 10.39 19.29
CA TYR A 110 -23.56 10.13 18.05
C TYR A 110 -24.41 11.31 17.59
N ASP A 111 -25.00 12.09 18.48
CA ASP A 111 -25.72 13.32 18.14
C ASP A 111 -24.78 14.43 17.62
N LYS A 112 -23.50 14.36 17.96
CA LYS A 112 -22.46 15.24 17.41
C LYS A 112 -22.01 14.74 16.02
N GLU A 113 -21.81 13.44 15.85
CA GLU A 113 -21.50 12.86 14.53
C GLU A 113 -22.65 13.04 13.53
N ILE A 114 -23.90 12.92 13.97
CA ILE A 114 -25.08 13.16 13.12
C ILE A 114 -25.12 14.62 12.67
N ARG A 115 -24.75 15.58 13.52
CA ARG A 115 -24.68 17.00 13.15
C ARG A 115 -23.55 17.28 12.13
N ASP A 116 -22.39 16.66 12.31
CA ASP A 116 -21.29 16.79 11.35
C ASP A 116 -21.62 16.12 9.99
N LEU A 117 -22.33 14.99 10.02
CA LEU A 117 -22.83 14.33 8.81
C LEU A 117 -23.92 15.14 8.11
N GLN A 118 -24.81 15.79 8.85
CA GLN A 118 -25.82 16.69 8.28
C GLN A 118 -25.17 17.89 7.59
N SER A 119 -24.15 18.50 8.20
CA SER A 119 -23.36 19.58 7.58
C SER A 119 -22.64 19.13 6.32
N LYS A 120 -22.07 17.91 6.30
CA LYS A 120 -21.47 17.33 5.09
C LYS A 120 -22.49 17.04 3.99
N ILE A 121 -23.68 16.59 4.35
CA ILE A 121 -24.78 16.36 3.40
C ILE A 121 -25.26 17.70 2.81
N GLU A 122 -25.30 18.76 3.60
CA GLU A 122 -25.67 20.11 3.13
C GLU A 122 -24.65 20.64 2.11
N ILE A 123 -23.34 20.53 2.41
CA ILE A 123 -22.27 20.90 1.47
C ILE A 123 -22.29 20.03 0.20
N GLN A 124 -22.62 18.74 0.32
CA GLN A 124 -22.75 17.86 -0.84
C GLN A 124 -24.01 18.13 -1.65
N ASN A 125 -25.10 18.58 -1.03
CA ASN A 125 -26.31 18.99 -1.73
C ASN A 125 -26.08 20.29 -2.50
N ASP A 126 -25.36 21.25 -1.91
CA ASP A 126 -24.94 22.46 -2.62
C ASP A 126 -24.07 22.10 -3.84
N LEU A 127 -23.13 21.16 -3.69
CA LEU A 127 -22.31 20.66 -4.80
C LEU A 127 -23.15 19.91 -5.86
N ILE A 128 -24.19 19.17 -5.45
CA ILE A 128 -25.11 18.48 -6.36
C ILE A 128 -26.01 19.49 -7.10
N GLU A 129 -26.34 20.61 -6.46
CA GLU A 129 -27.11 21.70 -7.08
C GLU A 129 -26.27 22.43 -8.13
N ASP A 130 -24.99 22.72 -7.84
CA ASP A 130 -24.01 23.23 -8.81
C ASP A 130 -23.78 22.24 -9.98
N LEU A 131 -23.76 20.93 -9.69
CA LEU A 131 -23.64 19.87 -10.71
C LEU A 131 -24.93 19.69 -11.54
N LYS A 132 -26.09 20.13 -11.04
CA LYS A 132 -27.34 20.14 -11.81
C LYS A 132 -27.40 21.34 -12.76
N GLU A 133 -26.92 22.51 -12.35
CA GLU A 133 -26.82 23.68 -13.24
C GLU A 133 -25.91 23.40 -14.44
N THR A 134 -24.78 22.71 -14.22
CA THR A 134 -23.87 22.29 -15.32
C THR A 134 -24.51 21.24 -16.25
N LYS A 135 -25.36 20.35 -15.73
CA LYS A 135 -26.07 19.36 -16.55
C LYS A 135 -27.19 19.98 -17.41
N ASP A 136 -27.82 21.06 -16.96
CA ASP A 136 -28.82 21.78 -17.74
C ASP A 136 -28.18 22.62 -18.86
N GLU A 137 -26.92 23.07 -18.71
CA GLU A 137 -26.13 23.68 -19.79
C GLU A 137 -25.71 22.66 -20.86
N ASP A 138 -25.26 21.46 -20.48
CA ASP A 138 -24.93 20.38 -21.42
C ASP A 138 -26.16 19.95 -22.23
N LYS A 139 -27.33 19.91 -21.61
CA LYS A 139 -28.59 19.55 -22.28
C LYS A 139 -29.04 20.62 -23.27
N LYS A 140 -28.79 21.89 -22.96
CA LYS A 140 -29.07 23.02 -23.86
C LYS A 140 -28.15 23.00 -25.09
N GLN A 141 -26.89 22.61 -24.92
CA GLN A 141 -25.97 22.36 -26.04
C GLN A 141 -26.35 21.13 -26.86
N GLU A 142 -26.83 20.05 -26.22
CA GLU A 142 -27.32 18.86 -26.92
C GLU A 142 -28.57 19.16 -27.78
N ASP A 143 -29.49 19.98 -27.27
CA ASP A 143 -30.68 20.41 -28.01
C ASP A 143 -30.33 21.37 -29.16
N GLU A 144 -29.36 22.28 -29.00
CA GLU A 144 -28.82 23.10 -30.09
C GLU A 144 -28.12 22.26 -31.17
N LEU A 145 -27.35 21.24 -30.77
CA LEU A 145 -26.72 20.29 -31.70
C LEU A 145 -27.76 19.45 -32.44
N LYS A 146 -28.85 19.03 -31.79
CA LYS A 146 -29.96 18.33 -32.45
C LYS A 146 -30.68 19.23 -33.45
N GLU A 147 -30.89 20.50 -33.12
CA GLU A 147 -31.49 21.47 -34.05
C GLU A 147 -30.56 21.74 -35.25
N GLN A 148 -29.25 21.81 -35.03
CA GLN A 148 -28.25 21.93 -36.11
C GLN A 148 -28.19 20.67 -36.98
N ILE A 149 -28.21 19.47 -36.38
CA ILE A 149 -28.26 18.20 -37.12
C ILE A 149 -29.55 18.11 -37.93
N GLN A 150 -30.68 18.57 -37.39
CA GLN A 150 -31.95 18.60 -38.11
C GLN A 150 -31.91 19.57 -39.28
N LYS A 151 -31.39 20.79 -39.10
CA LYS A 151 -31.17 21.75 -40.20
C LYS A 151 -30.25 21.19 -41.28
N LEU A 152 -29.14 20.56 -40.90
CA LEU A 152 -28.21 19.90 -41.83
C LEU A 152 -28.84 18.68 -42.53
N THR A 153 -29.82 18.02 -41.90
CA THR A 153 -30.54 16.88 -42.48
C THR A 153 -31.60 17.36 -43.47
N GLU A 154 -32.32 18.43 -43.14
CA GLU A 154 -33.26 19.11 -44.04
C GLU A 154 -32.52 19.71 -45.26
N GLU A 155 -31.39 20.37 -45.04
CA GLU A 155 -30.51 20.89 -46.10
C GLU A 155 -29.94 19.76 -46.98
N ARG A 156 -29.55 18.62 -46.39
CA ARG A 156 -29.13 17.43 -47.14
C ARG A 156 -30.26 16.86 -48.00
N ASP A 157 -31.49 16.84 -47.49
CA ASP A 157 -32.64 16.29 -48.22
C ASP A 157 -33.13 17.25 -49.33
N GLU A 158 -32.96 18.56 -49.17
CA GLU A 158 -33.14 19.57 -50.21
C GLU A 158 -32.07 19.47 -51.32
N LEU A 159 -30.81 19.23 -50.95
CA LEU A 159 -29.71 18.94 -51.89
C LEU A 159 -29.87 17.60 -52.64
N LYS A 160 -30.68 16.69 -52.10
CA LYS A 160 -30.97 15.38 -52.72
C LYS A 160 -32.11 15.43 -53.74
N THR A 161 -32.98 16.44 -53.64
CA THR A 161 -34.20 16.57 -54.46
C THR A 161 -34.06 17.59 -55.60
N SER A 162 -33.03 18.43 -55.58
CA SER A 162 -32.70 19.36 -56.67
C SER A 162 -31.94 18.66 -57.82
N SER A 163 -32.66 18.45 -58.91
CA SER A 163 -32.33 17.57 -60.05
C SER A 163 -31.42 18.21 -61.12
N SER A 164 -30.26 18.77 -60.73
CA SER A 164 -29.27 19.32 -61.69
C SER A 164 -27.82 18.83 -61.53
N SER A 165 -27.51 18.01 -60.53
CA SER A 165 -26.12 17.74 -60.08
C SER A 165 -25.45 16.49 -60.68
N LYS A 166 -25.75 16.09 -61.92
CA LYS A 166 -25.01 14.97 -62.57
C LYS A 166 -23.60 15.37 -63.03
N THR A 167 -23.35 16.65 -63.24
CA THR A 167 -22.07 17.17 -63.76
C THR A 167 -21.10 17.49 -62.63
N GLU A 168 -21.58 18.05 -61.53
CA GLU A 168 -20.77 18.33 -60.32
C GLU A 168 -20.36 17.06 -59.58
N ILE A 169 -21.20 16.01 -59.57
CA ILE A 169 -20.81 14.70 -59.02
C ILE A 169 -19.66 14.07 -59.83
N SER A 170 -19.60 14.30 -61.15
CA SER A 170 -18.48 13.84 -61.99
C SER A 170 -17.21 14.67 -61.78
N GLN A 171 -17.34 15.98 -61.54
CA GLN A 171 -16.19 16.83 -61.22
C GLN A 171 -15.64 16.54 -59.81
N LEU A 172 -16.52 16.34 -58.82
CA LEU A 172 -16.13 15.91 -57.47
C LEU A 172 -15.49 14.52 -57.46
N LYS A 173 -15.96 13.56 -58.28
CA LYS A 173 -15.27 12.27 -58.45
C LYS A 173 -13.86 12.43 -59.06
N SER A 174 -13.69 13.36 -59.99
CA SER A 174 -12.37 13.64 -60.56
C SER A 174 -11.44 14.31 -59.54
N VAL A 175 -11.97 15.19 -58.69
CA VAL A 175 -11.21 15.82 -57.60
C VAL A 175 -10.86 14.80 -56.51
N ILE A 176 -11.79 13.92 -56.15
CA ILE A 176 -11.57 12.84 -55.19
C ILE A 176 -10.51 11.86 -55.69
N GLU A 177 -10.48 11.51 -56.99
CA GLU A 177 -9.40 10.65 -57.50
C GLU A 177 -8.05 11.35 -57.59
N LYS A 178 -8.03 12.66 -57.85
CA LYS A 178 -6.79 13.44 -57.80
C LYS A 178 -6.25 13.54 -56.37
N GLN A 179 -7.13 13.77 -55.40
CA GLN A 179 -6.79 13.78 -53.98
C GLN A 179 -6.40 12.40 -53.44
N LYS A 180 -6.98 11.30 -53.96
CA LYS A 180 -6.54 9.93 -53.64
C LYS A 180 -5.14 9.63 -54.14
N GLU A 181 -4.76 10.17 -55.30
CA GLU A 181 -3.42 9.99 -55.84
C GLU A 181 -2.40 10.86 -55.08
N GLU A 182 -2.77 12.08 -54.68
CA GLU A 182 -1.98 12.93 -53.77
C GLU A 182 -1.82 12.28 -52.37
N LEU A 183 -2.85 11.57 -51.87
CA LEU A 183 -2.78 10.79 -50.61
C LEU A 183 -1.79 9.61 -50.68
N LYS A 184 -1.47 9.08 -51.87
CA LYS A 184 -0.43 8.04 -52.04
C LYS A 184 1.00 8.58 -51.95
N GLU A 185 1.19 9.89 -52.08
CA GLU A 185 2.52 10.51 -51.92
C GLU A 185 2.87 10.79 -50.45
N ILE A 186 1.87 10.78 -49.55
CA ILE A 186 2.06 11.04 -48.11
C ILE A 186 3.04 10.07 -47.42
N PRO A 187 3.05 8.75 -47.69
CA PRO A 187 4.06 7.85 -47.11
C PRO A 187 5.49 8.17 -47.59
N GLY A 188 5.65 8.63 -48.83
CA GLY A 188 6.94 9.05 -49.39
C GLY A 188 7.45 10.33 -48.77
N LEU A 189 6.56 11.33 -48.63
CA LEU A 189 6.85 12.59 -47.94
C LEU A 189 7.09 12.37 -46.44
N LYS A 190 6.35 11.47 -45.79
CA LYS A 190 6.57 11.08 -44.37
C LYS A 190 7.93 10.43 -44.17
N ASN A 191 8.38 9.56 -45.08
CA ASN A 191 9.73 8.98 -45.02
C ASN A 191 10.83 10.02 -45.26
N GLN A 192 10.61 10.98 -46.17
CA GLN A 192 11.53 12.10 -46.36
C GLN A 192 11.59 13.01 -45.12
N LEU A 193 10.43 13.33 -44.52
CA LEU A 193 10.35 14.10 -43.29
C LEU A 193 11.06 13.36 -42.14
N THR A 194 10.85 12.05 -42.00
CA THR A 194 11.49 11.24 -40.95
C THR A 194 13.00 11.19 -41.13
N LEU A 195 13.49 11.09 -42.37
CA LEU A 195 14.92 11.16 -42.67
C LEU A 195 15.49 12.56 -42.40
N GLN A 196 14.72 13.61 -42.65
CA GLN A 196 15.11 15.00 -42.41
C GLN A 196 15.10 15.33 -40.91
N THR A 197 14.12 14.85 -40.15
CA THR A 197 14.04 14.95 -38.69
C THR A 197 15.19 14.18 -38.03
N SER A 198 15.49 12.96 -38.49
CA SER A 198 16.64 12.19 -38.00
C SER A 198 17.98 12.91 -38.27
N LYS A 199 18.10 13.56 -39.45
CA LYS A 199 19.28 14.38 -39.79
C LYS A 199 19.36 15.65 -38.94
N GLN A 200 18.23 16.30 -38.66
CA GLN A 200 18.16 17.45 -37.77
C GLN A 200 18.44 17.07 -36.31
N GLU A 201 17.97 15.92 -35.83
CA GLU A 201 18.29 15.39 -34.50
C GLU A 201 19.77 15.05 -34.36
N GLN A 202 20.39 14.45 -35.39
CA GLN A 202 21.85 14.27 -35.42
C GLN A 202 22.59 15.61 -35.39
N GLN A 203 22.07 16.62 -36.10
CA GLN A 203 22.66 17.96 -36.13
C GLN A 203 22.47 18.71 -34.79
N ILE A 204 21.33 18.53 -34.11
CA ILE A 204 21.08 19.04 -32.76
C ILE A 204 21.98 18.32 -31.75
N ALA A 205 22.18 17.01 -31.87
CA ALA A 205 23.09 16.26 -31.01
C ALA A 205 24.55 16.72 -31.18
N GLN A 206 24.98 16.97 -32.42
CA GLN A 206 26.30 17.56 -32.72
C GLN A 206 26.42 18.98 -32.17
N LEU A 207 25.43 19.85 -32.39
CA LEU A 207 25.40 21.21 -31.82
C LEU A 207 25.30 21.21 -30.30
N THR A 208 24.70 20.19 -29.68
CA THR A 208 24.63 20.05 -28.22
C THR A 208 25.98 19.61 -27.66
N GLN A 209 26.68 18.69 -28.33
CA GLN A 209 28.03 18.30 -27.98
C GLN A 209 29.02 19.46 -28.18
N GLU A 210 28.85 20.25 -29.24
CA GLU A 210 29.63 21.46 -29.51
C GLU A 210 29.31 22.58 -28.51
N ASN A 211 28.04 22.75 -28.13
CA ASN A 211 27.64 23.67 -27.05
C ASN A 211 28.21 23.26 -25.71
N ASN A 212 28.25 21.96 -25.38
CA ASN A 212 28.85 21.49 -24.12
C ASN A 212 30.37 21.73 -24.10
N LYS A 213 31.03 21.55 -25.25
CA LYS A 213 32.45 21.87 -25.42
C LYS A 213 32.72 23.37 -25.34
N LEU A 214 31.87 24.18 -25.98
CA LEU A 214 31.89 25.64 -25.87
C LEU A 214 31.56 26.11 -24.45
N LYS A 215 30.73 25.39 -23.69
CA LYS A 215 30.42 25.67 -22.28
C LYS A 215 31.61 25.40 -21.38
N GLU A 216 32.34 24.31 -21.63
CA GLU A 216 33.63 24.03 -20.97
C GLU A 216 34.67 25.11 -21.29
N ASP A 217 34.71 25.59 -22.53
CA ASP A 217 35.57 26.69 -22.97
C ASP A 217 35.11 28.08 -22.43
N LEU A 218 33.80 28.29 -22.20
CA LEU A 218 33.20 29.53 -21.69
C LEU A 218 33.44 29.77 -20.19
N ILE A 219 33.76 28.73 -19.43
CA ILE A 219 34.09 28.86 -18.00
C ILE A 219 35.38 29.70 -17.79
N HIS A 220 36.14 29.98 -18.85
CA HIS A 220 37.43 30.66 -18.79
C HIS A 220 37.53 32.06 -19.42
N SER A 221 36.45 32.76 -19.80
CA SER A 221 36.59 34.14 -20.32
C SER A 221 35.43 35.11 -20.00
N ASN A 222 35.85 36.30 -19.56
CA ASN A 222 35.16 37.50 -19.07
C ASN A 222 33.70 37.81 -19.48
N ASN A 223 32.99 38.36 -18.49
CA ASN A 223 31.54 38.48 -18.33
C ASN A 223 30.84 39.64 -19.09
N ASP A 224 31.55 40.47 -19.84
CA ASP A 224 30.95 41.68 -20.46
C ASP A 224 30.36 41.43 -21.87
N GLU A 225 30.78 40.35 -22.55
CA GLU A 225 30.28 40.01 -23.89
C GLU A 225 28.91 39.30 -23.84
N ILE A 226 28.61 38.64 -22.71
CA ILE A 226 27.32 37.96 -22.45
C ILE A 226 26.20 38.99 -22.29
N THR A 227 26.47 40.14 -21.65
CA THR A 227 25.46 41.19 -21.47
C THR A 227 25.07 41.82 -22.81
N GLN A 228 26.02 42.02 -23.73
CA GLN A 228 25.71 42.52 -25.08
C GLN A 228 24.94 41.49 -25.93
N GLN A 229 25.28 40.22 -25.84
CA GLN A 229 24.57 39.17 -26.58
C GLN A 229 23.15 38.94 -26.04
N LEU A 230 22.93 39.04 -24.73
CA LEU A 230 21.58 39.01 -24.14
C LEU A 230 20.74 40.19 -24.61
N THR A 231 21.28 41.41 -24.64
CA THR A 231 20.53 42.57 -25.17
C THR A 231 20.21 42.47 -26.65
N GLN A 232 21.05 41.81 -27.46
CA GLN A 232 20.73 41.53 -28.87
C GLN A 232 19.68 40.43 -29.02
N LYS A 233 19.71 39.40 -28.17
CA LYS A 233 18.69 38.34 -28.20
C LYS A 233 17.33 38.82 -27.70
N ASP A 234 17.29 39.70 -26.70
CA ASP A 234 16.05 40.34 -26.26
C ASP A 234 15.45 41.25 -27.34
N ALA A 235 16.28 41.93 -28.14
CA ALA A 235 15.82 42.71 -29.28
C ALA A 235 15.21 41.83 -30.40
N ILE A 236 15.81 40.65 -30.66
CA ILE A 236 15.30 39.69 -31.65
C ILE A 236 14.00 39.02 -31.16
N ILE A 237 13.91 38.69 -29.87
CA ILE A 237 12.69 38.12 -29.28
C ILE A 237 11.54 39.14 -29.38
N LYS A 238 11.82 40.43 -29.13
CA LYS A 238 10.81 41.48 -29.28
C LYS A 238 10.32 41.63 -30.72
N ASP A 239 11.21 41.52 -31.71
CA ASP A 239 10.86 41.59 -33.14
C ASP A 239 9.98 40.39 -33.56
N TYR A 240 10.25 39.20 -33.03
CA TYR A 240 9.40 38.02 -33.24
C TYR A 240 8.06 38.11 -32.49
N GLN A 241 8.01 38.74 -31.32
CA GLN A 241 6.76 38.98 -30.60
C GLN A 241 5.87 39.97 -31.35
N GLU A 242 6.42 41.07 -31.89
CA GLU A 242 5.66 42.00 -32.75
C GLU A 242 5.20 41.32 -34.06
N LYS A 243 5.98 40.35 -34.58
CA LYS A 243 5.59 39.54 -35.75
C LYS A 243 4.44 38.57 -35.45
N ILE A 244 4.45 37.97 -34.26
CA ILE A 244 3.39 37.07 -33.81
C ILE A 244 2.13 37.88 -33.53
N GLU A 245 2.23 39.03 -32.88
CA GLU A 245 1.10 39.94 -32.64
C GLU A 245 0.48 40.43 -33.96
N GLN A 246 1.29 40.75 -34.99
CA GLN A 246 0.77 41.06 -36.33
C GLN A 246 0.09 39.87 -37.03
N LEU A 247 0.57 38.65 -36.80
CA LEU A 247 -0.05 37.45 -37.36
C LEU A 247 -1.32 37.07 -36.59
N GLU A 248 -1.36 37.32 -35.29
CA GLU A 248 -2.54 37.17 -34.43
C GLU A 248 -3.60 38.20 -34.81
N ASP A 249 -3.23 39.47 -35.04
CA ASP A 249 -4.12 40.51 -35.58
C ASP A 249 -4.66 40.14 -36.97
N GLN A 250 -3.83 39.55 -37.85
CA GLN A 250 -4.28 39.06 -39.16
C GLN A 250 -5.19 37.84 -39.06
N ILE A 251 -4.96 36.95 -38.10
CA ILE A 251 -5.84 35.81 -37.82
C ILE A 251 -7.14 36.29 -37.17
N GLU A 252 -7.10 37.34 -36.35
CA GLU A 252 -8.27 37.98 -35.75
C GLU A 252 -9.08 38.75 -36.79
N GLU A 253 -8.44 39.40 -37.77
CA GLU A 253 -9.10 40.03 -38.94
C GLU A 253 -9.77 38.99 -39.84
N VAL A 254 -9.15 37.82 -40.04
CA VAL A 254 -9.72 36.69 -40.80
C VAL A 254 -10.82 35.96 -40.00
N ASN A 255 -10.73 35.90 -38.67
CA ASN A 255 -11.76 35.27 -37.83
C ASN A 255 -12.95 36.21 -37.54
N THR A 256 -12.76 37.53 -37.56
CA THR A 256 -13.86 38.51 -37.41
C THR A 256 -14.66 38.71 -38.70
N THR A 257 -14.20 38.17 -39.83
CA THR A 257 -14.95 38.11 -41.10
C THR A 257 -15.82 36.85 -41.25
N GLN A 258 -16.12 36.14 -40.16
CA GLN A 258 -16.99 34.97 -40.19
C GLN A 258 -18.13 35.03 -39.18
N SER A 259 -18.89 36.13 -39.20
CA SER A 259 -20.33 36.17 -38.89
C SER A 259 -20.82 37.62 -38.99
N LEU A 260 -21.65 37.94 -40.01
CA LEU A 260 -22.79 38.87 -39.93
C LEU A 260 -23.45 39.03 -41.32
N ASN A 261 -24.68 38.51 -41.40
CA ASN A 261 -25.86 39.08 -42.07
C ASN A 261 -25.95 39.21 -43.60
N GLU A 262 -27.07 38.67 -44.10
CA GLU A 262 -27.75 38.97 -45.36
C GLU A 262 -27.63 40.45 -45.78
N SER A 263 -26.77 40.78 -46.77
CA SER A 263 -26.93 41.91 -47.73
C SER A 263 -25.67 42.26 -48.58
N THR A 264 -24.64 41.42 -48.65
CA THR A 264 -23.35 41.80 -49.29
C THR A 264 -23.30 41.72 -50.82
N LEU A 265 -24.31 41.15 -51.50
CA LEU A 265 -24.30 41.05 -52.97
C LEU A 265 -24.39 42.41 -53.70
N ASP A 266 -24.99 43.44 -53.09
CA ASP A 266 -25.04 44.79 -53.67
C ASP A 266 -23.83 45.66 -53.33
N VAL A 267 -23.06 45.33 -52.28
CA VAL A 267 -21.85 46.07 -51.91
C VAL A 267 -20.67 45.59 -52.76
N ASP A 268 -20.53 44.27 -52.94
CA ASP A 268 -19.45 43.68 -53.73
C ASP A 268 -19.56 44.04 -55.24
N ILE A 269 -20.78 44.15 -55.79
CA ILE A 269 -21.00 44.59 -57.18
C ILE A 269 -20.64 46.07 -57.36
N ASN A 270 -20.85 46.90 -56.34
CA ASN A 270 -20.51 48.33 -56.39
C ASN A 270 -19.01 48.55 -56.21
N GLU A 271 -18.35 47.81 -55.32
CA GLU A 271 -16.88 47.85 -55.17
C GLU A 271 -16.15 47.27 -56.40
N LEU A 272 -16.64 46.18 -56.98
CA LEU A 272 -16.11 45.66 -58.25
C LEU A 272 -16.34 46.62 -59.43
N ASN A 273 -17.47 47.33 -59.47
CA ASN A 273 -17.70 48.36 -60.50
C ASN A 273 -16.79 49.58 -60.32
N ASP A 274 -16.52 49.98 -59.08
CA ASP A 274 -15.60 51.08 -58.75
C ASP A 274 -14.14 50.69 -59.04
N GLU A 275 -13.77 49.42 -58.83
CA GLU A 275 -12.43 48.89 -59.14
C GLU A 275 -12.23 48.67 -60.65
N ILE A 276 -13.27 48.20 -61.37
CA ILE A 276 -13.29 48.15 -62.84
C ILE A 276 -13.17 49.56 -63.44
N GLN A 277 -13.77 50.58 -62.82
CA GLN A 277 -13.60 51.96 -63.28
C GLN A 277 -12.23 52.56 -62.97
N LYS A 278 -11.66 52.29 -61.79
CA LYS A 278 -10.27 52.66 -61.48
C LYS A 278 -9.28 52.02 -62.47
N LEU A 279 -9.44 50.73 -62.79
CA LEU A 279 -8.58 50.03 -63.74
C LEU A 279 -8.78 50.49 -65.19
N LYS A 280 -9.98 50.96 -65.57
CA LYS A 280 -10.24 51.63 -66.86
C LYS A 280 -9.59 53.00 -66.95
N ASP A 281 -9.67 53.79 -65.89
CA ASP A 281 -9.07 55.12 -65.79
C ASP A 281 -7.53 55.04 -65.72
N GLU A 282 -6.99 53.95 -65.16
CA GLU A 282 -5.56 53.69 -65.12
C GLU A 282 -5.03 53.15 -66.46
N ASN A 283 -5.77 52.29 -67.15
CA ASN A 283 -5.42 51.85 -68.52
C ASN A 283 -5.51 52.98 -69.55
N THR A 284 -6.42 53.93 -69.37
CA THR A 284 -6.50 55.12 -70.24
C THR A 284 -5.35 56.10 -69.97
N LYS A 285 -4.84 56.18 -68.73
CA LYS A 285 -3.59 56.89 -68.39
C LYS A 285 -2.33 56.20 -68.91
N LEU A 286 -2.26 54.86 -68.86
CA LEU A 286 -1.12 54.08 -69.36
C LEU A 286 -1.01 54.08 -70.90
N LYS A 287 -2.13 54.24 -71.62
CA LYS A 287 -2.14 54.46 -73.08
C LYS A 287 -1.72 55.87 -73.52
N ALA A 288 -1.54 56.82 -72.60
CA ALA A 288 -1.35 58.24 -72.90
C ALA A 288 0.12 58.75 -72.80
N GLN A 289 1.14 57.89 -72.89
CA GLN A 289 2.54 58.32 -72.98
C GLN A 289 3.29 57.76 -74.19
N PRO A 290 4.25 58.52 -74.78
CA PRO A 290 4.66 58.35 -76.16
C PRO A 290 5.83 57.37 -76.35
N THR A 291 5.77 56.70 -77.49
CA THR A 291 6.75 55.87 -78.21
C THR A 291 8.21 56.32 -78.12
N ILE A 292 9.14 55.40 -77.78
CA ILE A 292 10.50 55.31 -78.39
C ILE A 292 11.00 53.85 -78.36
N THR A 293 11.44 53.36 -79.52
CA THR A 293 12.22 52.14 -79.80
C THR A 293 13.73 52.50 -79.96
N PRO A 294 14.65 51.56 -80.25
CA PRO A 294 15.24 50.54 -79.41
C PRO A 294 16.80 50.70 -79.34
N GLY A 295 17.44 50.33 -78.23
CA GLY A 295 18.91 50.32 -78.15
C GLY A 295 19.43 49.73 -76.86
N ASN A 296 19.70 48.41 -76.91
CA ASN A 296 20.52 47.56 -76.03
C ASN A 296 20.73 47.98 -74.56
N ASP A 297 20.00 47.31 -73.67
CA ASP A 297 20.51 46.27 -72.76
C ASP A 297 19.54 46.19 -71.59
N ASN A 298 18.60 45.23 -71.65
CA ASN A 298 17.74 44.85 -70.52
C ASN A 298 16.85 43.63 -70.89
N THR A 299 17.50 42.49 -71.12
CA THR A 299 16.84 41.20 -71.38
C THR A 299 16.17 40.60 -70.13
N ALA A 300 16.43 41.12 -68.92
CA ALA A 300 15.78 40.65 -67.69
C ALA A 300 14.42 41.34 -67.45
N THR A 301 14.30 42.64 -67.73
CA THR A 301 13.05 43.39 -67.59
C THR A 301 12.10 43.21 -68.78
N LEU A 302 12.62 42.95 -69.99
CA LEU A 302 11.77 42.58 -71.12
C LEU A 302 11.14 41.18 -70.95
N ASN A 303 11.87 40.22 -70.39
CA ASN A 303 11.34 38.87 -70.14
C ASN A 303 10.33 38.85 -68.98
N SER A 304 10.55 39.60 -67.90
CA SER A 304 9.55 39.76 -66.83
C SER A 304 8.28 40.45 -67.33
N LEU A 305 8.39 41.49 -68.17
CA LEU A 305 7.22 42.15 -68.73
C LEU A 305 6.51 41.28 -69.77
N ILE A 306 7.24 40.47 -70.55
CA ILE A 306 6.67 39.48 -71.47
C ILE A 306 5.98 38.37 -70.68
N GLU A 307 6.54 37.87 -69.59
CA GLU A 307 5.96 36.82 -68.76
C GLU A 307 4.68 37.30 -68.08
N ASP A 308 4.68 38.52 -67.55
CA ASP A 308 3.49 39.17 -66.96
C ASP A 308 2.43 39.49 -68.02
N PHE A 309 2.83 39.90 -69.23
CA PHE A 309 1.92 40.07 -70.37
C PHE A 309 1.38 38.73 -70.90
N THR A 310 2.17 37.66 -70.83
CA THR A 310 1.78 36.31 -71.29
C THR A 310 0.82 35.69 -70.29
N GLN A 311 1.06 35.85 -68.99
CA GLN A 311 0.16 35.39 -67.94
C GLN A 311 -1.17 36.14 -67.97
N LYS A 312 -1.15 37.48 -68.05
CA LYS A 312 -2.39 38.27 -68.24
C LYS A 312 -3.07 38.00 -69.57
N SER A 313 -2.34 37.72 -70.64
CA SER A 313 -2.92 37.32 -71.92
C SER A 313 -3.58 35.95 -71.83
N ASN A 314 -3.01 35.00 -71.08
CA ASN A 314 -3.59 33.68 -70.90
C ASN A 314 -4.84 33.74 -70.01
N GLU A 315 -4.84 34.53 -68.94
CA GLU A 315 -6.04 34.81 -68.14
C GLU A 315 -7.12 35.53 -68.95
N LEU A 316 -6.74 36.49 -69.81
CA LEU A 316 -7.68 37.15 -70.72
C LEU A 316 -8.24 36.19 -71.78
N ILE A 317 -7.44 35.23 -72.26
CA ILE A 317 -7.89 34.17 -73.19
C ILE A 317 -8.84 33.21 -72.49
N GLU A 318 -8.60 32.87 -71.23
CA GLU A 318 -9.47 31.98 -70.46
C GLU A 318 -10.80 32.67 -70.11
N VAL A 319 -10.75 33.94 -69.70
CA VAL A 319 -11.95 34.75 -69.44
C VAL A 319 -12.70 35.03 -70.75
N ARG A 320 -12.01 35.28 -71.87
CA ARG A 320 -12.65 35.35 -73.18
C ARG A 320 -13.26 34.02 -73.59
N GLY A 321 -12.60 32.89 -73.35
CA GLY A 321 -13.11 31.55 -73.66
C GLY A 321 -14.37 31.23 -72.86
N LYS A 322 -14.40 31.58 -71.57
CA LYS A 322 -15.58 31.47 -70.71
C LYS A 322 -16.68 32.43 -71.15
N TYR A 323 -16.35 33.67 -71.54
CA TYR A 323 -17.32 34.63 -72.09
C TYR A 323 -17.89 34.17 -73.44
N GLU A 324 -17.07 33.60 -74.33
CA GLU A 324 -17.48 33.08 -75.63
C GLU A 324 -18.32 31.80 -75.47
N GLN A 325 -18.03 30.96 -74.47
CA GLN A 325 -18.87 29.83 -74.09
C GLN A 325 -20.22 30.30 -73.56
N LEU A 326 -20.26 31.27 -72.62
CA LEU A 326 -21.51 31.84 -72.13
C LEU A 326 -22.30 32.53 -73.24
N GLN A 327 -21.62 33.22 -74.17
CA GLN A 327 -22.27 33.88 -75.30
C GLN A 327 -22.79 32.87 -76.33
N ASN A 328 -22.08 31.77 -76.57
CA ASN A 328 -22.54 30.67 -77.42
C ASN A 328 -23.69 29.90 -76.77
N GLU A 329 -23.67 29.71 -75.44
CA GLU A 329 -24.72 29.05 -74.69
C GLU A 329 -25.97 29.93 -74.58
N ALA A 330 -25.79 31.24 -74.36
CA ALA A 330 -26.86 32.23 -74.49
C ALA A 330 -27.43 32.29 -75.92
N ARG A 331 -26.59 32.15 -76.96
CA ARG A 331 -27.03 32.11 -78.36
C ARG A 331 -27.72 30.80 -78.73
N ILE A 332 -27.31 29.67 -78.18
CA ILE A 332 -27.99 28.37 -78.31
C ILE A 332 -29.35 28.43 -77.61
N ASN A 333 -29.41 29.02 -76.42
CA ASN A 333 -30.66 29.22 -75.70
C ASN A 333 -31.56 30.24 -76.41
N GLN A 334 -30.99 31.31 -77.01
CA GLN A 334 -31.73 32.25 -77.86
C GLN A 334 -32.26 31.56 -79.12
N ILE A 335 -31.48 30.70 -79.81
CA ILE A 335 -31.93 29.92 -80.98
C ILE A 335 -32.98 28.88 -80.57
N ARG A 336 -32.90 28.34 -79.36
CA ARG A 336 -33.87 27.39 -78.81
C ARG A 336 -35.15 28.09 -78.37
N ILE A 337 -35.07 29.31 -77.83
CA ILE A 337 -36.22 30.17 -77.52
C ILE A 337 -36.83 30.69 -78.83
N GLU A 338 -36.06 31.18 -79.80
CA GLU A 338 -36.54 31.53 -81.14
C GLU A 338 -37.07 30.31 -81.90
N GLY A 339 -36.56 29.11 -81.62
CA GLY A 339 -37.07 27.83 -82.11
C GLY A 339 -38.43 27.50 -81.51
N LEU A 340 -38.58 27.62 -80.19
CA LEU A 340 -39.83 27.42 -79.45
C LEU A 340 -40.85 28.54 -79.70
N GLU A 341 -40.41 29.76 -79.97
CA GLU A 341 -41.24 30.91 -80.35
C GLU A 341 -41.64 30.84 -81.83
N ASN A 342 -40.78 30.38 -82.74
CA ASN A 342 -41.16 30.06 -84.12
C ASN A 342 -42.02 28.78 -84.20
N GLU A 343 -41.86 27.84 -83.28
CA GLU A 343 -42.72 26.65 -83.14
C GLU A 343 -44.08 27.05 -82.54
N ASN A 344 -44.12 27.95 -81.54
CA ASN A 344 -45.35 28.56 -81.04
C ASN A 344 -46.01 29.54 -82.03
N ALA A 345 -45.24 30.24 -82.86
CA ALA A 345 -45.76 31.10 -83.93
C ALA A 345 -46.26 30.26 -85.11
N LYS A 346 -45.58 29.16 -85.48
CA LYS A 346 -46.10 28.15 -86.43
C LYS A 346 -47.38 27.50 -85.93
N LEU A 347 -47.53 27.29 -84.62
CA LEU A 347 -48.78 26.83 -84.00
C LEU A 347 -49.88 27.92 -83.95
N LYS A 348 -49.54 29.21 -84.09
CA LYS A 348 -50.50 30.33 -84.09
C LYS A 348 -50.88 30.89 -85.46
N THR A 349 -50.10 30.67 -86.53
CA THR A 349 -50.34 31.30 -87.85
C THR A 349 -50.68 30.36 -89.01
N SER A 350 -50.79 29.05 -88.79
CA SER A 350 -51.32 28.12 -89.81
C SER A 350 -52.73 27.62 -89.49
N ASN A 351 -53.62 28.54 -89.13
CA ASN A 351 -55.07 28.29 -89.10
C ASN A 351 -55.85 29.51 -89.61
N THR A 352 -55.58 29.90 -90.85
CA THR A 352 -56.62 30.42 -91.73
C THR A 352 -56.52 29.76 -93.09
N THR A 353 -57.47 28.86 -93.32
CA THR A 353 -57.98 28.38 -94.62
C THR A 353 -56.99 27.62 -95.50
N THR A 354 -56.96 26.28 -95.42
CA THR A 354 -57.81 25.35 -96.20
C THR A 354 -57.34 23.91 -96.01
N GLY A 355 -58.26 22.97 -95.72
CA GLY A 355 -58.07 21.52 -95.96
C GLY A 355 -58.05 20.59 -94.74
N GLU A 356 -59.25 20.24 -94.25
CA GLU A 356 -59.66 18.93 -93.69
C GLU A 356 -58.72 18.13 -92.77
N PHE A 357 -58.84 18.34 -91.45
CA PHE A 357 -58.96 17.27 -90.44
C PHE A 357 -59.79 17.81 -89.26
N THR A 358 -60.76 17.03 -88.77
CA THR A 358 -61.95 17.51 -88.02
C THR A 358 -61.72 17.85 -86.54
N ASP A 359 -62.04 19.09 -86.16
CA ASP A 359 -62.15 19.71 -84.82
C ASP A 359 -63.14 19.03 -83.84
N ALA A 360 -63.69 17.85 -84.18
CA ALA A 360 -64.62 17.12 -83.32
C ALA A 360 -63.91 16.23 -82.29
N GLN A 361 -62.77 15.62 -82.66
CA GLN A 361 -62.06 14.68 -81.78
C GLN A 361 -61.32 15.39 -80.65
N LEU A 362 -60.67 16.53 -80.92
CA LEU A 362 -59.96 17.30 -79.88
C LEU A 362 -60.92 18.02 -78.93
N LYS A 363 -62.12 18.42 -79.38
CA LYS A 363 -63.19 18.88 -78.49
C LYS A 363 -63.77 17.75 -77.65
N GLN A 364 -63.87 16.54 -78.20
CA GLN A 364 -64.31 15.37 -77.45
C GLN A 364 -63.25 14.94 -76.44
N ASP A 365 -61.96 14.95 -76.79
CA ASP A 365 -60.88 14.57 -75.87
C ASP A 365 -60.67 15.64 -74.78
N MET A 366 -60.83 16.93 -75.09
CA MET A 366 -60.87 17.99 -74.07
C MET A 366 -62.12 17.93 -73.21
N LYS A 367 -63.28 17.55 -73.78
CA LYS A 367 -64.50 17.36 -73.00
C LYS A 367 -64.43 16.11 -72.15
N ASP A 368 -63.83 15.02 -72.61
CA ASP A 368 -63.60 13.80 -71.85
C ASP A 368 -62.54 14.00 -70.77
N ALA A 369 -61.51 14.82 -71.02
CA ALA A 369 -60.55 15.24 -70.00
C ALA A 369 -61.17 16.19 -68.97
N GLN A 370 -62.04 17.11 -69.41
CA GLN A 370 -62.80 18.00 -68.52
C GLN A 370 -63.85 17.20 -67.72
N ASP A 371 -64.54 16.25 -68.32
CA ASP A 371 -65.54 15.39 -67.69
C ASP A 371 -64.86 14.39 -66.72
N LYS A 372 -63.67 13.87 -67.05
CA LYS A 372 -62.83 13.11 -66.10
C LYS A 372 -62.30 13.97 -64.96
N LEU A 373 -61.92 15.23 -65.21
CA LEU A 373 -61.53 16.17 -64.16
C LEU A 373 -62.73 16.54 -63.27
N THR A 374 -63.93 16.67 -63.85
CA THR A 374 -65.17 16.95 -63.11
C THR A 374 -65.58 15.73 -62.30
N GLN A 375 -65.48 14.53 -62.85
CA GLN A 375 -65.76 13.27 -62.17
C GLN A 375 -64.74 12.98 -61.05
N ALA A 376 -63.46 13.27 -61.26
CA ALA A 376 -62.43 13.19 -60.23
C ALA A 376 -62.65 14.24 -59.12
N ASN A 377 -63.08 15.46 -59.47
CA ASN A 377 -63.43 16.48 -58.48
C ASN A 377 -64.73 16.13 -57.73
N ASP A 378 -65.70 15.49 -58.37
CA ASP A 378 -66.92 14.99 -57.73
C ASP A 378 -66.61 13.77 -56.84
N GLU A 379 -65.67 12.90 -57.21
CA GLU A 379 -65.15 11.83 -56.35
C GLU A 379 -64.35 12.38 -55.18
N ILE A 380 -63.49 13.38 -55.40
CA ILE A 380 -62.76 14.06 -54.31
C ILE A 380 -63.76 14.75 -53.38
N LYS A 381 -64.80 15.40 -53.91
CA LYS A 381 -65.86 16.02 -53.10
C LYS A 381 -66.66 14.95 -52.35
N LYS A 382 -66.96 13.81 -52.96
CA LYS A 382 -67.66 12.70 -52.33
C LYS A 382 -66.80 12.05 -51.24
N LEU A 383 -65.49 11.88 -51.48
CA LEU A 383 -64.51 11.42 -50.50
C LEU A 383 -64.28 12.45 -49.40
N GLN A 384 -64.35 13.75 -49.68
CA GLN A 384 -64.32 14.81 -48.67
C GLN A 384 -65.60 14.82 -47.83
N GLU A 385 -66.77 14.58 -48.44
CA GLU A 385 -68.04 14.39 -47.73
C GLU A 385 -68.05 13.07 -46.93
N GLU A 386 -67.42 12.00 -47.43
CA GLU A 386 -67.21 10.72 -46.74
C GLU A 386 -66.22 10.85 -45.59
N ILE A 387 -65.12 11.59 -45.78
CA ILE A 387 -64.17 11.93 -44.72
C ILE A 387 -64.84 12.85 -43.70
N GLN A 388 -65.69 13.78 -44.10
CA GLN A 388 -66.41 14.65 -43.17
C GLN A 388 -67.50 13.89 -42.43
N THR A 389 -68.20 12.95 -43.05
CA THR A 389 -69.15 12.06 -42.37
C THR A 389 -68.42 11.07 -41.47
N GLN A 390 -67.28 10.52 -41.90
CA GLN A 390 -66.40 9.67 -41.08
C GLN A 390 -65.82 10.45 -39.90
N LYS A 391 -65.42 11.71 -40.10
CA LYS A 391 -64.93 12.61 -39.06
C LYS A 391 -66.04 13.01 -38.10
N ASN A 392 -67.24 13.29 -38.60
CA ASN A 392 -68.41 13.52 -37.75
C ASN A 392 -68.85 12.25 -37.00
N THR A 393 -68.69 11.05 -37.60
CA THR A 393 -68.91 9.78 -36.89
C THR A 393 -67.78 9.49 -35.91
N ILE A 394 -66.53 9.86 -36.18
CA ILE A 394 -65.43 9.75 -35.23
C ILE A 394 -65.64 10.71 -34.07
N THR A 395 -66.07 11.95 -34.33
CA THR A 395 -66.45 12.90 -33.27
C THR A 395 -67.72 12.47 -32.52
N SER A 396 -68.66 11.79 -33.18
CA SER A 396 -69.82 11.18 -32.51
C SER A 396 -69.41 9.96 -31.68
N LEU A 397 -68.51 9.11 -32.18
CA LEU A 397 -67.96 7.92 -31.50
C LEU A 397 -67.02 8.30 -30.36
N GLU A 398 -66.25 9.38 -30.49
CA GLU A 398 -65.42 9.95 -29.41
C GLU A 398 -66.29 10.56 -28.31
N ASN A 399 -67.44 11.16 -28.66
CA ASN A 399 -68.43 11.60 -27.69
C ASN A 399 -69.23 10.43 -27.07
N GLU A 400 -69.41 9.32 -27.80
CA GLU A 400 -70.06 8.10 -27.31
C GLU A 400 -69.12 7.27 -26.41
N VAL A 401 -67.81 7.28 -26.67
CA VAL A 401 -66.76 6.68 -25.82
C VAL A 401 -66.55 7.48 -24.52
N ASN A 402 -66.79 8.79 -24.53
CA ASN A 402 -66.73 9.62 -23.31
C ASN A 402 -68.00 9.52 -22.43
N THR A 403 -69.06 8.86 -22.89
CA THR A 403 -70.26 8.64 -22.08
C THR A 403 -70.87 7.26 -22.34
N THR A 404 -70.35 6.19 -21.74
CA THR A 404 -71.16 5.11 -21.15
C THR A 404 -70.32 4.00 -20.50
N THR A 405 -70.68 3.73 -19.25
CA THR A 405 -70.35 2.54 -18.44
C THR A 405 -70.80 1.22 -19.08
N PRO A 406 -70.28 0.05 -18.61
CA PRO A 406 -70.06 -1.15 -19.42
C PRO A 406 -71.26 -2.10 -19.41
N VAL A 407 -71.60 -2.69 -20.56
CA VAL A 407 -72.36 -3.95 -20.67
C VAL A 407 -71.92 -4.73 -21.92
N PRO A 408 -71.78 -6.08 -21.86
CA PRO A 408 -70.95 -6.89 -22.76
C PRO A 408 -71.77 -7.63 -23.83
N THR A 409 -71.15 -7.96 -24.98
CA THR A 409 -71.50 -9.17 -25.76
C THR A 409 -70.43 -9.49 -26.82
N GLN A 410 -69.70 -10.57 -26.56
CA GLN A 410 -69.35 -11.70 -27.44
C GLN A 410 -69.28 -11.44 -28.95
N THR A 411 -68.05 -11.44 -29.49
CA THR A 411 -67.50 -12.50 -30.38
C THR A 411 -66.04 -12.17 -30.78
N THR A 412 -65.05 -12.66 -30.01
CA THR A 412 -63.69 -13.12 -30.44
C THR A 412 -63.00 -13.82 -29.25
N ASP A 413 -63.72 -14.72 -28.55
CA ASP A 413 -63.28 -15.30 -27.27
C ASP A 413 -62.03 -16.19 -27.39
N GLU A 414 -61.75 -16.79 -28.54
CA GLU A 414 -60.67 -17.79 -28.64
C GLU A 414 -59.27 -17.16 -28.77
N ASP A 415 -59.15 -16.05 -29.51
CA ASP A 415 -57.87 -15.35 -29.66
C ASP A 415 -57.59 -14.42 -28.49
N VAL A 416 -58.63 -13.82 -27.90
CA VAL A 416 -58.50 -13.03 -26.65
C VAL A 416 -58.22 -13.94 -25.46
N SER A 417 -58.80 -15.14 -25.38
CA SER A 417 -58.44 -16.14 -24.36
C SER A 417 -57.01 -16.62 -24.52
N LYS A 418 -56.53 -16.90 -25.73
CA LYS A 418 -55.13 -17.30 -25.95
C LYS A 418 -54.15 -16.18 -25.60
N LEU A 419 -54.46 -14.94 -25.99
CA LEU A 419 -53.63 -13.79 -25.65
C LEU A 419 -53.65 -13.53 -24.14
N ASN A 420 -54.79 -13.66 -23.48
CA ASN A 420 -54.89 -13.53 -22.02
C ASN A 420 -54.18 -14.68 -21.30
N ASP A 421 -54.28 -15.93 -21.78
CA ASP A 421 -53.53 -17.08 -21.24
C ASP A 421 -52.02 -16.88 -21.42
N GLU A 422 -51.60 -16.26 -22.53
CA GLU A 422 -50.20 -15.93 -22.79
C GLU A 422 -49.71 -14.76 -21.93
N ILE A 423 -50.54 -13.74 -21.73
CA ILE A 423 -50.29 -12.63 -20.78
C ILE A 423 -50.22 -13.16 -19.34
N GLU A 424 -51.10 -14.09 -18.95
CA GLU A 424 -51.07 -14.72 -17.61
C GLU A 424 -49.81 -15.57 -17.43
N LYS A 425 -49.41 -16.33 -18.45
CA LYS A 425 -48.13 -17.08 -18.43
C LYS A 425 -46.93 -16.16 -18.37
N LEU A 426 -46.93 -15.06 -19.12
CA LEU A 426 -45.86 -14.06 -19.09
C LEU A 426 -45.82 -13.33 -17.75
N GLN A 427 -46.97 -12.98 -17.16
CA GLN A 427 -47.06 -12.41 -15.81
C GLN A 427 -46.61 -13.40 -14.74
N ALA A 428 -46.98 -14.67 -14.85
CA ALA A 428 -46.51 -15.72 -13.94
C ALA A 428 -45.00 -15.95 -14.06
N SER A 429 -44.46 -15.93 -15.29
CA SER A 429 -43.03 -16.02 -15.57
C SER A 429 -42.28 -14.78 -15.04
N LEU A 430 -42.84 -13.58 -15.24
CA LEU A 430 -42.29 -12.33 -14.73
C LEU A 430 -42.29 -12.32 -13.20
N ASN A 431 -43.40 -12.68 -12.56
CA ASN A 431 -43.51 -12.78 -11.10
C ASN A 431 -42.54 -13.82 -10.54
N LYS A 432 -42.35 -14.96 -11.23
CA LYS A 432 -41.35 -15.97 -10.87
C LYS A 432 -39.93 -15.39 -11.00
N LYS A 433 -39.61 -14.68 -12.07
CA LYS A 433 -38.33 -14.00 -12.28
C LYS A 433 -38.07 -12.91 -11.24
N THR A 434 -39.08 -12.13 -10.88
CA THR A 434 -39.01 -11.12 -9.81
C THR A 434 -38.79 -11.77 -8.45
N SER A 435 -39.41 -12.91 -8.20
CA SER A 435 -39.21 -13.70 -6.97
C SER A 435 -37.79 -14.27 -6.91
N GLU A 436 -37.30 -14.84 -8.02
CA GLU A 436 -35.92 -15.31 -8.15
C GLU A 436 -34.91 -14.16 -7.94
N TYR A 437 -35.18 -12.98 -8.50
CA TYR A 437 -34.33 -11.80 -8.30
C TYR A 437 -34.28 -11.39 -6.84
N LYS A 438 -35.42 -11.37 -6.13
CA LYS A 438 -35.48 -11.06 -4.70
C LYS A 438 -34.69 -12.06 -3.84
N ILE A 439 -34.69 -13.34 -4.22
CA ILE A 439 -33.90 -14.40 -3.57
C ILE A 439 -32.41 -14.21 -3.86
N LEU A 440 -32.05 -13.81 -5.08
CA LEU A 440 -30.67 -13.49 -5.46
C LEU A 440 -30.15 -12.24 -4.74
N GLU A 441 -31.00 -11.22 -4.58
CA GLU A 441 -30.70 -9.98 -3.86
C GLU A 441 -30.44 -10.25 -2.38
N THR A 442 -31.33 -11.00 -1.72
CA THR A 442 -31.09 -11.44 -0.32
C THR A 442 -29.84 -12.30 -0.18
N LYS A 443 -29.56 -13.17 -1.16
CA LYS A 443 -28.34 -14.00 -1.15
C LYS A 443 -27.07 -13.16 -1.37
N LEU A 444 -27.16 -12.07 -2.14
CA LEU A 444 -26.06 -11.12 -2.35
C LEU A 444 -25.80 -10.31 -1.08
N ASP A 445 -26.85 -9.90 -0.36
CA ASP A 445 -26.73 -9.24 0.94
C ASP A 445 -26.10 -10.17 1.99
N ASP A 446 -26.53 -11.44 2.04
CA ASP A 446 -25.94 -12.45 2.92
C ASP A 446 -24.45 -12.71 2.59
N LEU A 447 -24.12 -12.78 1.30
CA LEU A 447 -22.73 -12.89 0.84
C LEU A 447 -21.91 -11.66 1.19
N THR A 448 -22.49 -10.46 1.09
CA THR A 448 -21.83 -9.21 1.45
C THR A 448 -21.55 -9.13 2.95
N ASN A 449 -22.52 -9.54 3.78
CA ASN A 449 -22.37 -9.58 5.23
C ASN A 449 -21.38 -10.65 5.69
N THR A 450 -21.38 -11.83 5.05
CA THR A 450 -20.35 -12.85 5.32
C THR A 450 -18.96 -12.38 4.90
N ASN A 451 -18.82 -11.67 3.78
CA ASN A 451 -17.53 -11.13 3.36
C ASN A 451 -17.01 -10.02 4.30
N LYS A 452 -17.91 -9.19 4.85
CA LYS A 452 -17.57 -8.23 5.93
C LYS A 452 -17.10 -8.94 7.20
N ASN A 453 -17.80 -9.99 7.62
CA ASN A 453 -17.40 -10.77 8.80
C ASN A 453 -16.05 -11.47 8.61
N ILE A 454 -15.83 -12.09 7.45
CA ILE A 454 -14.53 -12.70 7.09
C ILE A 454 -13.43 -11.64 7.09
N SER A 455 -13.70 -10.43 6.59
CA SER A 455 -12.73 -9.33 6.61
C SER A 455 -12.37 -8.88 8.03
N SER A 456 -13.35 -8.84 8.94
CA SER A 456 -13.10 -8.59 10.37
C SER A 456 -12.27 -9.71 10.99
N GLU A 457 -12.62 -10.97 10.72
CA GLU A 457 -11.93 -12.14 11.27
C GLU A 457 -10.49 -12.25 10.76
N ILE A 458 -10.23 -11.87 9.50
CA ILE A 458 -8.88 -11.73 8.95
C ILE A 458 -8.09 -10.62 9.66
N SER A 459 -8.75 -9.50 9.99
CA SER A 459 -8.11 -8.41 10.73
C SER A 459 -7.70 -8.85 12.13
N ASP A 460 -8.61 -9.51 12.84
CA ASP A 460 -8.37 -10.03 14.19
C ASP A 460 -7.25 -11.07 14.19
N LEU A 461 -7.27 -12.02 13.25
CA LEU A 461 -6.19 -13.01 13.09
C LEU A 461 -4.84 -12.36 12.75
N LYS A 462 -4.83 -11.27 11.99
CA LYS A 462 -3.61 -10.54 11.62
C LYS A 462 -3.01 -9.80 12.83
N GLU A 463 -3.85 -9.29 13.71
CA GLU A 463 -3.44 -8.72 14.99
C GLU A 463 -2.90 -9.80 15.93
N ASP A 464 -3.58 -10.94 16.03
CA ASP A 464 -3.16 -12.09 16.84
C ASP A 464 -1.79 -12.65 16.36
N VAL A 465 -1.58 -12.74 15.04
CA VAL A 465 -0.30 -13.11 14.43
C VAL A 465 0.79 -12.09 14.77
N SER A 466 0.46 -10.80 14.78
CA SER A 466 1.42 -9.74 15.13
C SER A 466 1.83 -9.82 16.60
N GLN A 467 0.87 -10.07 17.50
CA GLN A 467 1.15 -10.27 18.92
C GLN A 467 1.98 -11.53 19.18
N LYS A 468 1.64 -12.66 18.55
CA LYS A 468 2.45 -13.89 18.65
C LYS A 468 3.86 -13.71 18.10
N LYS A 469 4.04 -12.90 17.05
CA LYS A 469 5.37 -12.58 16.50
C LYS A 469 6.20 -11.76 17.50
N LEU A 470 5.60 -10.78 18.18
CA LEU A 470 6.27 -10.05 19.26
C LEU A 470 6.66 -10.99 20.41
N GLN A 471 5.78 -11.93 20.78
CA GLN A 471 6.06 -12.92 21.81
C GLN A 471 7.20 -13.87 21.43
N ILE A 472 7.25 -14.34 20.18
CA ILE A 472 8.36 -15.14 19.65
C ILE A 472 9.68 -14.36 19.72
N THR A 473 9.65 -13.07 19.39
CA THR A 473 10.85 -12.22 19.39
C THR A 473 11.39 -12.03 20.82
N SER A 474 10.49 -11.82 21.79
CA SER A 474 10.83 -11.78 23.22
C SER A 474 11.42 -13.12 23.70
N LEU A 475 10.75 -14.24 23.42
CA LEU A 475 11.23 -15.57 23.82
C LEU A 475 12.57 -15.93 23.18
N THR A 476 12.84 -15.44 21.96
CA THR A 476 14.14 -15.62 21.30
C THR A 476 15.23 -14.84 22.01
N SER A 477 14.95 -13.59 22.39
CA SER A 477 15.88 -12.78 23.18
C SER A 477 16.15 -13.39 24.56
N ASP A 478 15.12 -13.92 25.21
CA ASP A 478 15.27 -14.58 26.51
C ASP A 478 16.10 -15.86 26.38
N LYS A 479 15.92 -16.62 25.30
CA LYS A 479 16.74 -17.79 24.98
C LYS A 479 18.21 -17.41 24.80
N ASP A 480 18.50 -16.38 24.01
CA ASP A 480 19.88 -15.95 23.75
C ASP A 480 20.58 -15.46 25.04
N ALA A 481 19.83 -14.82 25.94
CA ALA A 481 20.31 -14.43 27.26
C ALA A 481 20.59 -15.65 28.16
N VAL A 482 19.73 -16.68 28.12
CA VAL A 482 19.95 -17.94 28.84
C VAL A 482 21.14 -18.70 28.27
N ASP A 483 21.28 -18.79 26.95
CA ASP A 483 22.42 -19.46 26.29
C ASP A 483 23.74 -18.77 26.66
N SER A 484 23.76 -17.44 26.71
CA SER A 484 24.91 -16.67 27.21
C SER A 484 25.23 -16.99 28.68
N LYS A 485 24.19 -17.11 29.52
CA LYS A 485 24.34 -17.47 30.94
C LYS A 485 24.84 -18.90 31.13
N VAL A 486 24.41 -19.82 30.29
CA VAL A 486 24.88 -21.22 30.28
C VAL A 486 26.36 -21.25 29.91
N SER A 487 26.79 -20.51 28.88
CA SER A 487 28.21 -20.39 28.54
C SER A 487 29.06 -19.83 29.69
N GLU A 488 28.61 -18.76 30.37
CA GLU A 488 29.29 -18.25 31.57
C GLU A 488 29.41 -19.29 32.68
N LEU A 489 28.35 -20.08 32.91
CA LEU A 489 28.32 -21.12 33.94
C LEU A 489 29.21 -22.32 33.58
N GLU A 490 29.31 -22.67 32.30
CA GLU A 490 30.22 -23.72 31.80
C GLU A 490 31.70 -23.31 31.98
N ASP A 491 32.03 -22.05 31.70
CA ASP A 491 33.38 -21.51 31.94
C ASP A 491 33.72 -21.49 33.44
N LEU A 492 32.77 -21.10 34.29
CA LEU A 492 32.92 -21.14 35.76
C LEU A 492 33.09 -22.57 36.28
N LEU A 493 32.33 -23.53 35.76
CA LEU A 493 32.47 -24.95 36.11
C LEU A 493 33.86 -25.47 35.75
N LYS A 494 34.34 -25.15 34.55
CA LYS A 494 35.67 -25.52 34.10
C LYS A 494 36.77 -24.92 34.99
N GLN A 495 36.63 -23.65 35.36
CA GLN A 495 37.56 -22.99 36.28
C GLN A 495 37.57 -23.67 37.66
N ARG A 496 36.40 -24.10 38.15
CA ARG A 496 36.29 -24.82 39.43
C ARG A 496 36.85 -26.24 39.34
N ASP A 497 36.69 -26.94 38.22
CA ASP A 497 37.30 -28.26 38.00
C ASP A 497 38.84 -28.18 37.93
N ASP A 498 39.38 -27.12 37.34
CA ASP A 498 40.82 -26.84 37.34
C ASP A 498 41.32 -26.55 38.76
N GLU A 499 40.55 -25.81 39.55
CA GLU A 499 40.86 -25.47 40.95
C GLU A 499 40.77 -26.69 41.88
N ILE A 500 39.76 -27.55 41.70
CA ILE A 500 39.63 -28.84 42.41
C ILE A 500 40.80 -29.75 42.06
N SER A 501 41.21 -29.80 40.79
CA SER A 501 42.37 -30.57 40.36
C SER A 501 43.67 -30.08 41.01
N ALA A 502 43.85 -28.76 41.15
CA ALA A 502 45.00 -28.17 41.82
C ALA A 502 44.99 -28.41 43.36
N LEU A 503 43.82 -28.35 44.00
CA LEU A 503 43.67 -28.63 45.43
C LEU A 503 43.89 -30.12 45.74
N LYS A 504 43.46 -31.02 44.87
CA LYS A 504 43.67 -32.47 45.01
C LYS A 504 45.15 -32.86 45.00
N VAL A 505 45.94 -32.23 44.13
CA VAL A 505 47.42 -32.37 44.10
C VAL A 505 48.06 -31.85 45.39
N LYS A 506 47.47 -30.82 46.01
CA LYS A 506 47.97 -30.23 47.26
C LYS A 506 47.68 -31.12 48.47
N VAL A 507 46.49 -31.74 48.52
CA VAL A 507 46.04 -32.63 49.61
C VAL A 507 46.82 -33.96 49.61
N GLU A 508 47.25 -34.47 48.45
CA GLU A 508 48.07 -35.70 48.36
C GLU A 508 49.53 -35.54 48.86
N SER A 509 49.95 -34.34 49.29
CA SER A 509 51.34 -34.03 49.65
C SER A 509 51.63 -33.78 51.14
N THR A 510 50.69 -34.06 52.06
CA THR A 510 50.84 -33.73 53.49
C THR A 510 50.51 -34.88 54.43
N ASP A 511 51.53 -35.43 55.10
CA ASP A 511 51.43 -36.37 56.22
C ASP A 511 51.14 -35.63 57.54
N ILE A 512 50.17 -36.09 58.32
CA ILE A 512 49.80 -35.50 59.62
C ILE A 512 49.71 -36.57 60.72
N THR A 513 50.35 -36.27 61.85
CA THR A 513 50.52 -37.07 63.07
C THR A 513 49.33 -36.99 64.06
N ALA A 514 49.24 -37.99 64.94
CA ALA A 514 48.07 -38.44 65.72
C ALA A 514 47.38 -37.48 66.73
N ASP A 515 47.82 -36.24 66.96
CA ASP A 515 47.12 -35.31 67.88
C ASP A 515 46.02 -34.48 67.20
N THR A 516 45.95 -34.48 65.87
CA THR A 516 44.85 -33.86 65.09
C THR A 516 43.60 -34.75 65.00
N GLN A 517 43.61 -35.94 65.59
CA GLN A 517 42.58 -36.96 65.33
C GLN A 517 41.26 -36.72 66.08
N ASN A 518 41.24 -35.99 67.20
CA ASN A 518 40.00 -35.70 67.94
C ASN A 518 39.24 -34.48 67.38
N ASP A 519 39.93 -33.38 67.04
CA ASP A 519 39.30 -32.20 66.43
C ASP A 519 38.79 -32.51 65.02
N LEU A 520 39.55 -33.29 64.23
CA LEU A 520 39.05 -33.79 62.94
C LEU A 520 37.87 -34.73 63.11
N THR A 521 37.70 -35.46 64.22
CA THR A 521 36.55 -36.37 64.40
C THR A 521 35.25 -35.59 64.64
N GLU A 522 35.31 -34.45 65.32
CA GLU A 522 34.14 -33.60 65.56
C GLU A 522 33.75 -32.80 64.31
N GLU A 523 34.75 -32.26 63.57
CA GLU A 523 34.51 -31.68 62.24
C GLU A 523 34.01 -32.72 61.23
N LEU A 524 34.54 -33.95 61.22
CA LEU A 524 34.12 -35.02 60.31
C LEU A 524 32.70 -35.51 60.60
N ASN A 525 32.26 -35.50 61.86
CA ASN A 525 30.86 -35.77 62.21
C ASN A 525 29.91 -34.65 61.76
N LYS A 526 30.35 -33.39 61.81
CA LYS A 526 29.57 -32.24 61.32
C LYS A 526 29.48 -32.23 59.80
N VAL A 527 30.60 -32.45 59.12
CA VAL A 527 30.68 -32.62 57.66
C VAL A 527 29.88 -33.84 57.21
N ARG A 528 29.89 -34.96 57.95
CA ARG A 528 29.01 -36.10 57.65
C ARG A 528 27.54 -35.77 57.72
N LYS A 529 27.13 -34.97 58.71
CA LYS A 529 25.74 -34.54 58.83
C LYS A 529 25.35 -33.62 57.68
N GLU A 530 26.19 -32.64 57.36
CA GLU A 530 26.00 -31.75 56.21
C GLU A 530 25.99 -32.52 54.88
N LEU A 531 26.84 -33.54 54.73
CA LEU A 531 26.84 -34.41 53.56
C LEU A 531 25.55 -35.23 53.46
N TYR A 532 25.06 -35.75 54.58
CA TYR A 532 23.79 -36.50 54.60
C TYR A 532 22.59 -35.61 54.28
N ASP A 533 22.58 -34.37 54.79
CA ASP A 533 21.55 -33.38 54.47
C ASP A 533 21.65 -32.97 52.99
N LYS A 534 22.86 -32.87 52.43
CA LYS A 534 23.09 -32.60 51.00
C LYS A 534 22.74 -33.77 50.09
N ASP A 535 22.99 -35.01 50.50
CA ASP A 535 22.56 -36.21 49.78
C ASP A 535 21.03 -36.31 49.76
N ALA A 536 20.36 -35.99 50.88
CA ALA A 536 18.91 -35.93 50.92
C ALA A 536 18.32 -34.79 50.06
N GLU A 537 19.01 -33.66 49.97
CA GLU A 537 18.67 -32.55 49.07
C GLU A 537 18.88 -32.94 47.61
N TYR A 538 19.96 -33.65 47.29
CA TYR A 538 20.25 -34.18 45.95
C TYR A 538 19.19 -35.19 45.51
N ASP A 539 18.78 -36.10 46.40
CA ASP A 539 17.72 -37.08 46.09
C ASP A 539 16.37 -36.39 45.85
N ARG A 540 16.05 -35.32 46.60
CA ARG A 540 14.87 -34.48 46.32
C ARG A 540 14.98 -33.79 44.97
N LEU A 541 16.11 -33.15 44.69
CA LEU A 541 16.34 -32.42 43.44
C LEU A 541 16.29 -33.37 42.23
N LYS A 542 16.78 -34.59 42.38
CA LYS A 542 16.70 -35.64 41.37
C LYS A 542 15.26 -36.11 41.13
N LEU A 543 14.44 -36.16 42.17
CA LEU A 543 13.01 -36.47 42.07
C LEU A 543 12.27 -35.35 41.32
N ASP A 544 12.51 -34.09 41.71
CA ASP A 544 11.93 -32.92 41.05
C ASP A 544 12.37 -32.82 39.59
N TYR A 545 13.65 -33.08 39.28
CA TYR A 545 14.14 -33.15 37.91
C TYR A 545 13.43 -34.23 37.09
N ASN A 546 13.22 -35.42 37.66
CA ASN A 546 12.53 -36.51 36.97
C ASN A 546 11.04 -36.19 36.75
N GLU A 547 10.38 -35.52 37.70
CA GLU A 547 9.00 -35.05 37.52
C GLU A 547 8.90 -33.96 36.45
N LEU A 548 9.83 -32.99 36.47
CA LEU A 548 9.90 -31.95 35.45
C LEU A 548 10.15 -32.54 34.06
N ASN A 549 11.05 -33.53 33.95
CA ASN A 549 11.35 -34.20 32.69
C ASN A 549 10.17 -35.03 32.17
N LYS A 550 9.41 -35.69 33.06
CA LYS A 550 8.15 -36.36 32.68
C LYS A 550 7.13 -35.36 32.17
N LYS A 551 6.93 -34.24 32.86
CA LYS A 551 5.98 -33.19 32.47
C LYS A 551 6.36 -32.56 31.13
N THR A 552 7.65 -32.29 30.93
CA THR A 552 8.18 -31.74 29.67
C THR A 552 8.00 -32.74 28.53
N THR A 553 8.30 -34.02 28.74
CA THR A 553 8.06 -35.08 27.76
C THR A 553 6.57 -35.18 27.40
N SER A 554 5.67 -35.15 28.37
CA SER A 554 4.22 -35.15 28.09
C SER A 554 3.76 -33.93 27.30
N GLN A 555 4.28 -32.73 27.61
CA GLN A 555 3.98 -31.53 26.82
C GLN A 555 4.51 -31.61 25.39
N ILE A 556 5.71 -32.18 25.20
CA ILE A 556 6.27 -32.44 23.87
C ILE A 556 5.38 -33.42 23.09
N ASP A 557 4.91 -34.48 23.73
CA ASP A 557 4.01 -35.46 23.12
C ASP A 557 2.66 -34.82 22.72
N GLU A 558 2.06 -33.99 23.58
CA GLU A 558 0.83 -33.25 23.28
C GLU A 558 1.01 -32.27 22.11
N LEU A 559 2.12 -31.53 22.09
CA LEU A 559 2.46 -30.63 21.00
C LEU A 559 2.68 -31.37 19.68
N ASN A 560 3.35 -32.53 19.72
CA ASN A 560 3.54 -33.37 18.55
C ASN A 560 2.23 -33.96 18.03
N GLU A 561 1.31 -34.33 18.92
CA GLU A 561 -0.02 -34.79 18.52
C GLU A 561 -0.84 -33.64 17.90
N GLY A 562 -0.75 -32.44 18.48
CA GLY A 562 -1.32 -31.22 17.92
C GLY A 562 -0.78 -30.92 16.52
N LEU A 563 0.55 -30.93 16.35
CA LEU A 563 1.23 -30.77 15.06
C LEU A 563 0.74 -31.80 14.04
N LYS A 564 0.62 -33.07 14.43
CA LYS A 564 0.12 -34.14 13.55
C LYS A 564 -1.32 -33.90 13.10
N LYS A 565 -2.20 -33.42 13.99
CA LYS A 565 -3.58 -33.04 13.64
C LYS A 565 -3.61 -31.86 12.66
N TYR A 566 -2.79 -30.84 12.89
CA TYR A 566 -2.67 -29.70 11.98
C TYR A 566 -2.12 -30.11 10.61
N THR A 567 -1.07 -30.94 10.57
CA THR A 567 -0.51 -31.46 9.31
C THR A 567 -1.56 -32.23 8.52
N ASN A 568 -2.30 -33.14 9.16
CA ASN A 568 -3.37 -33.90 8.50
C ASN A 568 -4.50 -32.98 7.99
N SER A 569 -4.85 -31.94 8.75
CA SER A 569 -5.86 -30.96 8.32
C SER A 569 -5.38 -30.14 7.11
N ASN A 570 -4.09 -29.77 7.10
CA ASN A 570 -3.49 -29.03 6.01
C ASN A 570 -3.40 -29.88 4.72
N GLU A 571 -3.04 -31.16 4.84
CA GLU A 571 -3.06 -32.12 3.72
C GLU A 571 -4.47 -32.31 3.15
N LYS A 572 -5.50 -32.33 4.03
CA LYS A 572 -6.89 -32.41 3.61
C LYS A 572 -7.33 -31.13 2.87
N MET A 573 -6.98 -29.95 3.39
CA MET A 573 -7.23 -28.67 2.71
C MET A 573 -6.49 -28.58 1.37
N GLN A 574 -5.24 -29.04 1.29
CA GLN A 574 -4.48 -29.07 0.04
C GLN A 574 -5.14 -30.00 -1.00
N SER A 575 -5.63 -31.16 -0.56
CA SER A 575 -6.36 -32.09 -1.43
C SER A 575 -7.69 -31.48 -1.92
N GLU A 576 -8.40 -30.76 -1.06
CA GLU A 576 -9.64 -30.05 -1.40
C GLU A 576 -9.39 -28.88 -2.35
N LEU A 577 -8.34 -28.09 -2.13
CA LEU A 577 -7.89 -27.05 -3.05
C LEU A 577 -7.51 -27.63 -4.41
N GLN A 578 -6.80 -28.75 -4.45
CA GLN A 578 -6.45 -29.42 -5.70
C GLN A 578 -7.69 -29.93 -6.45
N TYR A 579 -8.68 -30.48 -5.73
CA TYR A 579 -9.95 -30.91 -6.31
C TYR A 579 -10.76 -29.73 -6.86
N LEU A 580 -10.87 -28.63 -6.11
CA LEU A 580 -11.54 -27.41 -6.53
C LEU A 580 -10.84 -26.78 -7.74
N GLN A 581 -9.51 -26.75 -7.75
CA GLN A 581 -8.72 -26.25 -8.88
C GLN A 581 -8.98 -27.10 -10.13
N THR A 582 -8.92 -28.43 -10.00
CA THR A 582 -9.21 -29.32 -11.12
C THR A 582 -10.64 -29.11 -11.63
N THR A 583 -11.61 -28.95 -10.73
CA THR A 583 -13.01 -28.71 -11.08
C THR A 583 -13.19 -27.35 -11.78
N LEU A 584 -12.51 -26.31 -11.30
CA LEU A 584 -12.49 -24.98 -11.90
C LEU A 584 -11.90 -25.03 -13.31
N ASP A 585 -10.77 -25.71 -13.48
CA ASP A 585 -10.14 -25.90 -14.79
C ASP A 585 -11.08 -26.63 -15.74
N THR A 586 -11.76 -27.69 -15.25
CA THR A 586 -12.75 -28.42 -16.07
C THR A 586 -13.91 -27.51 -16.46
N LYS A 587 -14.44 -26.70 -15.53
CA LYS A 587 -15.50 -25.74 -15.81
C LYS A 587 -15.06 -24.63 -16.77
N ASN A 588 -13.82 -24.17 -16.67
CA ASN A 588 -13.24 -23.19 -17.60
C ASN A 588 -13.09 -23.77 -19.01
N THR A 589 -12.75 -25.07 -19.14
CA THR A 589 -12.75 -25.74 -20.44
C THR A 589 -14.15 -25.91 -21.02
N GLU A 590 -15.16 -26.20 -20.19
CA GLU A 590 -16.56 -26.24 -20.62
C GLU A 590 -17.06 -24.84 -21.03
N LEU A 591 -16.71 -23.80 -20.29
CA LEU A 591 -17.04 -22.41 -20.60
C LEU A 591 -16.42 -21.98 -21.94
N SER A 592 -15.13 -22.25 -22.14
CA SER A 592 -14.44 -22.01 -23.41
C SER A 592 -15.12 -22.73 -24.58
N LYS A 593 -15.59 -23.97 -24.36
CA LYS A 593 -16.34 -24.72 -25.37
C LYS A 593 -17.67 -24.03 -25.68
N TYR A 594 -18.46 -23.67 -24.67
CA TYR A 594 -19.73 -22.96 -24.87
C TYR A 594 -19.53 -21.60 -25.53
N GLU A 595 -18.47 -20.86 -25.20
CA GLU A 595 -18.12 -19.60 -25.88
C GLU A 595 -17.79 -19.82 -27.36
N SER A 596 -17.06 -20.88 -27.70
CA SER A 596 -16.79 -21.24 -29.10
C SER A 596 -18.08 -21.62 -29.85
N GLU A 597 -18.98 -22.35 -29.19
CA GLU A 597 -20.26 -22.77 -29.74
C GLU A 597 -21.18 -21.56 -29.95
N ASN A 598 -21.19 -20.61 -29.02
CA ASN A 598 -21.94 -19.36 -29.10
C ASN A 598 -21.40 -18.44 -30.21
N LYS A 599 -20.07 -18.35 -30.38
CA LYS A 599 -19.46 -17.68 -31.54
C LYS A 599 -19.92 -18.31 -32.85
N THR A 600 -19.96 -19.64 -32.92
CA THR A 600 -20.39 -20.37 -34.12
C THR A 600 -21.87 -20.14 -34.43
N LEU A 601 -22.73 -20.17 -33.40
CA LEU A 601 -24.16 -19.84 -33.51
C LEU A 601 -24.39 -18.40 -33.97
N ASN A 602 -23.64 -17.43 -33.44
CA ASN A 602 -23.74 -16.04 -33.88
C ASN A 602 -23.31 -15.85 -35.34
N THR A 603 -22.26 -16.57 -35.78
CA THR A 603 -21.89 -16.59 -37.20
C THR A 603 -23.02 -17.16 -38.06
N LEU A 604 -23.65 -18.26 -37.63
CA LEU A 604 -24.77 -18.88 -38.35
C LEU A 604 -25.99 -17.96 -38.40
N ILE A 605 -26.31 -17.26 -37.31
CA ILE A 605 -27.37 -16.25 -37.27
C ILE A 605 -27.07 -15.13 -38.27
N ARG A 606 -25.84 -14.62 -38.30
CA ARG A 606 -25.41 -13.58 -39.25
C ARG A 606 -25.49 -14.05 -40.70
N GLU A 607 -25.10 -15.30 -40.98
CA GLU A 607 -25.26 -15.91 -42.31
C GLU A 607 -26.74 -15.99 -42.70
N HIS A 608 -27.62 -16.43 -41.81
CA HIS A 608 -29.07 -16.46 -42.05
C HIS A 608 -29.71 -15.08 -42.15
N GLU A 609 -29.19 -14.07 -41.46
CA GLU A 609 -29.63 -12.67 -41.60
C GLU A 609 -29.25 -12.11 -42.96
N LEU A 610 -28.05 -12.39 -43.45
CA LEU A 610 -27.60 -12.02 -44.79
C LEU A 610 -28.40 -12.75 -45.87
N GLU A 611 -28.67 -14.04 -45.69
CA GLU A 611 -29.53 -14.83 -46.57
C GLU A 611 -30.95 -14.27 -46.59
N ASN A 612 -31.54 -13.96 -45.43
CA ASN A 612 -32.85 -13.32 -45.34
C ASN A 612 -32.87 -11.94 -46.00
N LYS A 613 -31.80 -11.16 -45.89
CA LYS A 613 -31.67 -9.86 -46.56
C LYS A 613 -31.67 -10.04 -48.08
N SER A 614 -30.88 -10.98 -48.60
CA SER A 614 -30.85 -11.34 -50.02
C SER A 614 -32.21 -11.84 -50.51
N LEU A 615 -32.88 -12.71 -49.76
CA LEU A 615 -34.22 -13.19 -50.07
C LEU A 615 -35.27 -12.06 -50.09
N ARG A 616 -35.22 -11.12 -49.13
CA ARG A 616 -36.10 -9.94 -49.11
C ARG A 616 -35.85 -9.04 -50.32
N GLU A 617 -34.60 -8.86 -50.71
CA GLU A 617 -34.23 -8.07 -51.89
C GLU A 617 -34.69 -8.75 -53.18
N ASN A 618 -34.57 -10.08 -53.27
CA ASN A 618 -35.12 -10.87 -54.37
C ASN A 618 -36.65 -10.79 -54.43
N ILE A 619 -37.35 -10.88 -53.29
CA ILE A 619 -38.82 -10.72 -53.23
C ILE A 619 -39.21 -9.30 -53.65
N HIS A 620 -38.46 -8.28 -53.24
CA HIS A 620 -38.70 -6.89 -53.64
C HIS A 620 -38.52 -6.70 -55.15
N ASN A 621 -37.45 -7.24 -55.73
CA ASN A 621 -37.20 -7.20 -57.17
C ASN A 621 -38.26 -7.96 -57.96
N LEU A 622 -38.68 -9.15 -57.48
CA LEU A 622 -39.78 -9.91 -58.06
C LEU A 622 -41.09 -9.10 -58.03
N ARG A 623 -41.42 -8.48 -56.89
CA ARG A 623 -42.61 -7.63 -56.77
C ARG A 623 -42.57 -6.46 -57.75
N LYS A 624 -41.44 -5.76 -57.83
CA LYS A 624 -41.25 -4.65 -58.76
C LYS A 624 -41.45 -5.11 -60.22
N ASN A 625 -40.87 -6.24 -60.61
CA ASN A 625 -41.05 -6.79 -61.95
C ASN A 625 -42.50 -7.20 -62.21
N THR A 626 -43.17 -7.82 -61.24
CA THR A 626 -44.59 -8.17 -61.38
C THR A 626 -45.48 -6.94 -61.43
N ASP A 627 -45.16 -5.87 -60.70
CA ASP A 627 -45.89 -4.60 -60.74
C ASP A 627 -45.69 -3.89 -62.09
N GLU A 628 -44.47 -3.94 -62.66
CA GLU A 628 -44.18 -3.47 -64.02
C GLU A 628 -44.95 -4.29 -65.08
N GLU A 629 -45.01 -5.61 -64.96
CA GLU A 629 -45.82 -6.48 -65.83
C GLU A 629 -47.32 -6.20 -65.68
N ILE A 630 -47.82 -6.02 -64.46
CA ILE A 630 -49.22 -5.66 -64.18
C ILE A 630 -49.54 -4.31 -64.82
N ASN A 631 -48.67 -3.30 -64.67
CA ASN A 631 -48.85 -1.99 -65.29
C ASN A 631 -48.87 -2.08 -66.82
N ASN A 632 -47.98 -2.89 -67.42
CA ASN A 632 -47.96 -3.12 -68.86
C ASN A 632 -49.22 -3.84 -69.35
N LEU A 633 -49.71 -4.84 -68.59
CA LEU A 633 -50.96 -5.54 -68.88
C LEU A 633 -52.17 -4.61 -68.72
N GLN A 634 -52.21 -3.77 -67.67
CA GLN A 634 -53.24 -2.76 -67.47
C GLN A 634 -53.28 -1.76 -68.63
N LYS A 635 -52.12 -1.29 -69.10
CA LYS A 635 -52.03 -0.42 -70.28
C LYS A 635 -52.54 -1.10 -71.55
N SER A 636 -52.21 -2.38 -71.75
CA SER A 636 -52.72 -3.19 -72.87
C SER A 636 -54.23 -3.44 -72.78
N ILE A 637 -54.76 -3.65 -71.57
CA ILE A 637 -56.20 -3.79 -71.32
C ILE A 637 -56.90 -2.45 -71.59
N GLN A 638 -56.32 -1.32 -71.15
CA GLN A 638 -56.85 0.02 -71.40
C GLN A 638 -56.90 0.31 -72.90
N ASP A 639 -55.83 0.06 -73.65
CA ASP A 639 -55.79 0.21 -75.11
C ASP A 639 -56.85 -0.66 -75.82
N LYS A 640 -57.09 -1.87 -75.31
CA LYS A 640 -58.15 -2.75 -75.83
C LYS A 640 -59.54 -2.25 -75.45
N ASN A 641 -59.74 -1.74 -74.24
CA ASN A 641 -60.99 -1.15 -73.79
C ASN A 641 -61.33 0.12 -74.57
N ASP A 642 -60.36 0.98 -74.85
CA ASP A 642 -60.54 2.18 -75.67
C ASP A 642 -60.91 1.80 -77.12
N LYS A 643 -60.28 0.75 -77.67
CA LYS A 643 -60.67 0.17 -78.97
C LYS A 643 -62.08 -0.45 -78.95
N ILE A 644 -62.49 -1.06 -77.84
CA ILE A 644 -63.85 -1.60 -77.66
C ILE A 644 -64.86 -0.46 -77.52
N ALA A 645 -64.54 0.60 -76.79
CA ALA A 645 -65.38 1.79 -76.65
C ALA A 645 -65.57 2.55 -77.98
N ALA A 646 -64.63 2.42 -78.92
CA ALA A 646 -64.74 2.96 -80.28
C ALA A 646 -65.53 2.07 -81.26
N LEU A 647 -65.81 0.79 -80.93
CA LEU A 647 -66.62 -0.10 -81.78
C LEU A 647 -68.08 0.35 -81.94
N PRO A 648 -68.79 0.84 -80.90
CA PRO A 648 -70.14 1.39 -81.02
C PRO A 648 -70.26 2.52 -82.06
N GLN A 649 -69.35 3.49 -82.07
CA GLN A 649 -69.34 4.55 -83.09
C GLN A 649 -69.09 4.00 -84.49
N LYS A 650 -68.23 2.98 -84.62
CA LYS A 650 -67.93 2.35 -85.91
C LYS A 650 -69.10 1.50 -86.42
N LEU A 651 -69.86 0.88 -85.51
CA LEU A 651 -71.12 0.19 -85.80
C LEU A 651 -72.22 1.17 -86.17
N GLU A 652 -72.34 2.30 -85.48
CA GLU A 652 -73.31 3.35 -85.79
C GLU A 652 -73.07 3.98 -87.17
N LEU A 653 -71.80 4.22 -87.55
CA LEU A 653 -71.43 4.63 -88.92
C LEU A 653 -71.80 3.57 -89.97
N LYS A 654 -71.61 2.29 -89.65
CA LYS A 654 -72.01 1.17 -90.52
C LYS A 654 -73.54 1.04 -90.61
N ASP A 655 -74.27 1.28 -89.54
CA ASP A 655 -75.74 1.28 -89.52
C ASP A 655 -76.31 2.48 -90.29
N ILE A 656 -75.65 3.64 -90.24
CA ILE A 656 -75.97 4.80 -91.09
C ILE A 656 -75.71 4.45 -92.58
N GLU A 657 -74.58 3.81 -92.89
CA GLU A 657 -74.25 3.34 -94.25
C GLU A 657 -75.27 2.30 -94.76
N ILE A 658 -75.66 1.35 -93.92
CA ILE A 658 -76.72 0.36 -94.22
C ILE A 658 -78.07 1.04 -94.43
N SER A 659 -78.42 2.04 -93.61
CA SER A 659 -79.66 2.80 -93.76
C SER A 659 -79.71 3.62 -95.05
N GLN A 660 -78.57 4.19 -95.48
CA GLN A 660 -78.43 4.87 -96.77
C GLN A 660 -78.54 3.90 -97.95
N LEU A 661 -77.88 2.74 -97.86
CA LEU A 661 -78.00 1.68 -98.88
C LEU A 661 -79.43 1.15 -98.99
N ASN A 662 -80.12 0.96 -97.86
CA ASN A 662 -81.53 0.55 -97.85
C ASN A 662 -82.44 1.61 -98.50
N LYS A 663 -82.21 2.91 -98.25
CA LYS A 663 -82.90 3.99 -98.98
C LYS A 663 -82.66 3.93 -100.49
N MET A 664 -81.42 3.64 -100.93
CA MET A 664 -81.12 3.49 -102.36
C MET A 664 -81.82 2.25 -102.96
N ILE A 665 -81.89 1.15 -102.21
CA ILE A 665 -82.62 -0.06 -102.63
C ILE A 665 -84.12 0.22 -102.78
N ASP A 666 -84.74 0.91 -101.84
CA ASP A 666 -86.17 1.28 -101.93
C ASP A 666 -86.45 2.22 -103.11
N THR A 667 -85.53 3.15 -103.37
CA THR A 667 -85.62 4.06 -104.54
C THR A 667 -85.54 3.27 -105.85
N ASN A 668 -84.59 2.35 -105.95
CA ASN A 668 -84.44 1.49 -107.14
C ASN A 668 -85.62 0.52 -107.30
N LYS A 669 -86.23 0.05 -106.20
CA LYS A 669 -87.42 -0.80 -106.24
C LYS A 669 -88.62 -0.04 -106.81
N THR A 670 -88.78 1.22 -106.40
CA THR A 670 -89.80 2.13 -106.95
C THR A 670 -89.57 2.37 -108.46
N ASP A 671 -88.32 2.60 -108.87
CA ASP A 671 -87.95 2.78 -110.29
C ASP A 671 -88.16 1.51 -111.15
N ILE A 672 -87.97 0.32 -110.55
CA ILE A 672 -88.31 -0.98 -111.17
C ILE A 672 -89.83 -1.14 -111.33
N ASP A 673 -90.62 -0.76 -110.33
CA ASP A 673 -92.07 -0.85 -110.40
C ASP A 673 -92.65 0.11 -111.46
N ASP A 674 -92.09 1.32 -111.59
CA ASP A 674 -92.43 2.26 -112.66
C ASP A 674 -92.05 1.75 -114.06
N LYS A 675 -90.87 1.12 -114.18
CA LYS A 675 -90.42 0.46 -115.43
C LYS A 675 -91.28 -0.76 -115.78
N ASN A 676 -91.73 -1.53 -114.80
CA ASN A 676 -92.65 -2.65 -115.01
C ASN A 676 -94.02 -2.20 -115.50
N ASN A 677 -94.53 -1.08 -114.98
CA ASN A 677 -95.77 -0.46 -115.47
C ASN A 677 -95.63 0.03 -116.93
N THR A 678 -94.47 0.56 -117.31
CA THR A 678 -94.20 0.95 -118.72
C THR A 678 -94.08 -0.27 -119.63
N ILE A 679 -93.44 -1.36 -119.20
CA ILE A 679 -93.37 -2.62 -119.95
C ILE A 679 -94.78 -3.22 -120.16
N LYS A 680 -95.66 -3.13 -119.16
CA LYS A 680 -97.05 -3.57 -119.28
C LYS A 680 -97.82 -2.78 -120.35
N ASN A 681 -97.61 -1.47 -120.43
CA ASN A 681 -98.21 -0.63 -121.47
C ASN A 681 -97.64 -0.94 -122.88
N LEU A 682 -96.33 -1.20 -123.00
CA LEU A 682 -95.72 -1.58 -124.29
C LEU A 682 -96.22 -2.93 -124.81
N ARG A 683 -96.49 -3.90 -123.93
CA ARG A 683 -97.08 -5.20 -124.33
C ARG A 683 -98.49 -5.05 -124.91
N ASN A 684 -99.32 -4.17 -124.34
CA ASN A 684 -100.65 -3.90 -124.88
C ASN A 684 -100.58 -3.28 -126.29
N ASN A 685 -99.62 -2.38 -126.55
CA ASN A 685 -99.41 -1.78 -127.86
C ASN A 685 -98.89 -2.78 -128.92
N ILE A 686 -98.08 -3.76 -128.53
CA ILE A 686 -97.59 -4.82 -129.44
C ILE A 686 -98.75 -5.72 -129.91
N GLN A 687 -99.72 -5.98 -129.04
CA GLN A 687 -100.91 -6.78 -129.38
C GLN A 687 -101.76 -6.11 -130.48
N GLU A 688 -101.93 -4.79 -130.42
CA GLU A 688 -102.66 -4.01 -131.46
C GLU A 688 -101.94 -3.97 -132.82
N LEU A 689 -100.60 -4.03 -132.83
CA LEU A 689 -99.81 -4.04 -134.07
C LEU A 689 -99.83 -5.42 -134.76
N GLN A 690 -99.97 -6.51 -134.01
CA GLN A 690 -100.06 -7.86 -134.56
C GLN A 690 -101.36 -8.12 -135.33
N GLU A 691 -102.48 -7.49 -134.95
CA GLU A 691 -103.75 -7.56 -135.68
C GLU A 691 -103.69 -6.85 -137.05
N LYS A 692 -102.85 -5.81 -137.21
CA LYS A 692 -102.66 -5.10 -138.49
C LYS A 692 -101.78 -5.86 -139.50
N ILE A 693 -100.83 -6.67 -139.03
CA ILE A 693 -99.92 -7.47 -139.87
C ILE A 693 -100.66 -8.62 -140.57
N GLN A 694 -101.73 -9.15 -139.97
CA GLN A 694 -102.58 -10.21 -140.54
C GLN A 694 -103.28 -9.78 -141.85
N GLN A 695 -103.54 -8.47 -142.05
CA GLN A 695 -104.22 -7.94 -143.24
C GLN A 695 -103.29 -7.73 -144.44
N ALA A 696 -101.98 -7.52 -144.23
CA ALA A 696 -101.01 -7.25 -145.31
C ALA A 696 -100.54 -8.52 -146.05
N ASN A 697 -100.69 -9.69 -145.42
CA ASN A 697 -100.15 -10.96 -145.92
C ASN A 697 -100.93 -11.55 -147.13
N ASN A 698 -102.11 -11.01 -147.45
CA ASN A 698 -102.96 -11.50 -148.54
C ASN A 698 -102.66 -10.91 -149.93
N GLN A 699 -101.70 -9.98 -150.08
CA GLN A 699 -101.39 -9.35 -151.38
C GLN A 699 -100.11 -9.83 -152.07
N VAL A 700 -99.22 -10.55 -151.38
CA VAL A 700 -97.87 -10.89 -151.91
C VAL A 700 -97.86 -12.10 -152.86
N VAL A 701 -98.94 -12.88 -152.91
CA VAL A 701 -99.06 -14.12 -153.71
C VAL A 701 -99.01 -13.88 -155.24
N ALA A 702 -99.12 -12.64 -155.73
CA ALA A 702 -99.21 -12.35 -157.17
C ALA A 702 -97.86 -12.22 -157.91
N GLU A 703 -96.72 -12.00 -157.24
CA GLU A 703 -95.47 -11.62 -157.92
C GLU A 703 -94.48 -12.77 -158.25
N GLN A 704 -94.80 -14.02 -157.90
CA GLN A 704 -93.89 -15.17 -158.04
C GLN A 704 -93.61 -15.66 -159.49
N GLN A 705 -94.25 -15.11 -160.52
CA GLN A 705 -94.12 -15.61 -161.90
C GLN A 705 -92.88 -15.06 -162.66
N LYS A 706 -92.20 -14.02 -162.16
CA LYS A 706 -91.07 -13.33 -162.85
C LYS A 706 -89.68 -13.91 -162.57
N THR A 707 -89.54 -14.78 -161.58
CA THR A 707 -88.23 -15.13 -160.97
C THR A 707 -87.47 -16.26 -161.66
N LYS A 708 -88.03 -16.83 -162.74
CA LYS A 708 -87.42 -17.97 -163.45
C LYS A 708 -86.20 -17.59 -164.32
N GLU A 709 -86.01 -16.30 -164.59
CA GLU A 709 -84.90 -15.78 -165.40
C GLU A 709 -83.63 -15.44 -164.56
N SER A 710 -83.73 -15.36 -163.23
CA SER A 710 -82.62 -15.01 -162.31
C SER A 710 -81.69 -16.20 -161.95
N LEU A 711 -82.05 -17.43 -162.32
CA LEU A 711 -81.29 -18.64 -161.96
C LEU A 711 -79.89 -18.72 -162.62
N LYS A 712 -79.68 -17.98 -163.71
CA LYS A 712 -78.41 -18.00 -164.48
C LYS A 712 -77.30 -17.13 -163.84
N GLU A 713 -77.65 -16.20 -162.96
CA GLU A 713 -76.66 -15.35 -162.24
C GLU A 713 -76.05 -16.05 -161.01
N LYS A 714 -76.70 -17.09 -160.49
CA LYS A 714 -76.29 -17.77 -159.24
C LYS A 714 -75.14 -18.78 -159.44
N GLU A 715 -74.87 -19.22 -160.66
CA GLU A 715 -73.76 -20.14 -160.95
C GLU A 715 -72.39 -19.44 -160.93
N ASP A 716 -72.31 -18.14 -161.26
CA ASP A 716 -71.06 -17.34 -161.19
C ASP A 716 -70.66 -16.96 -159.74
N GLU A 717 -71.60 -17.00 -158.80
CA GLU A 717 -71.39 -16.67 -157.39
C GLU A 717 -70.69 -17.82 -156.62
N ILE A 718 -70.86 -19.07 -157.06
CA ILE A 718 -70.25 -20.28 -156.48
C ILE A 718 -68.72 -20.29 -156.66
N PHE A 719 -68.21 -19.77 -157.78
CA PHE A 719 -66.77 -19.71 -158.05
C PHE A 719 -66.04 -18.72 -157.12
N LYS A 720 -66.69 -17.60 -156.74
CA LYS A 720 -66.12 -16.60 -155.82
C LYS A 720 -66.00 -17.12 -154.38
N LEU A 721 -66.98 -17.90 -153.91
CA LEU A 721 -66.97 -18.50 -152.57
C LEU A 721 -65.83 -19.53 -152.38
N LYS A 722 -65.48 -20.28 -153.44
CA LYS A 722 -64.39 -21.27 -153.38
C LYS A 722 -63.01 -20.63 -153.16
N ASN A 723 -62.78 -19.45 -153.72
CA ASN A 723 -61.53 -18.70 -153.59
C ASN A 723 -61.37 -18.06 -152.19
N GLN A 724 -62.47 -17.65 -151.56
CA GLN A 724 -62.46 -17.19 -150.17
C GLN A 724 -62.09 -18.29 -149.18
N TYR A 725 -62.56 -19.53 -149.40
CA TYR A 725 -62.27 -20.65 -148.50
C TYR A 725 -60.78 -21.02 -148.45
N GLN A 726 -60.07 -20.88 -149.58
CA GLN A 726 -58.63 -21.16 -149.65
C GLN A 726 -57.79 -20.13 -148.86
N LYS A 727 -58.16 -18.84 -148.91
CA LYS A 727 -57.50 -17.79 -148.10
C LYS A 727 -57.70 -17.99 -146.60
N THR A 728 -58.86 -18.46 -146.15
CA THR A 728 -59.12 -18.74 -144.73
C THR A 728 -58.24 -19.87 -144.19
N GLY A 729 -57.96 -20.90 -145.01
CA GLY A 729 -57.04 -21.98 -144.64
C GLY A 729 -55.60 -21.53 -144.45
N GLU A 730 -55.11 -20.62 -145.30
CA GLU A 730 -53.75 -20.06 -145.21
C GLU A 730 -53.57 -19.19 -143.94
N ILE A 731 -54.59 -18.40 -143.57
CA ILE A 731 -54.58 -17.58 -142.34
C ILE A 731 -54.50 -18.46 -141.08
N GLN A 732 -55.31 -19.53 -141.03
CA GLN A 732 -55.32 -20.46 -139.89
C GLN A 732 -54.00 -21.23 -139.77
N GLN A 733 -53.33 -21.51 -140.87
CA GLN A 733 -52.01 -22.17 -140.87
C GLN A 733 -50.93 -21.24 -140.31
N GLN A 734 -50.91 -19.96 -140.70
CA GLN A 734 -49.99 -18.96 -140.14
C GLN A 734 -50.20 -18.74 -138.64
N GLU A 735 -51.46 -18.74 -138.18
CA GLU A 735 -51.76 -18.56 -136.75
C GLU A 735 -51.32 -19.76 -135.90
N ASN A 736 -51.46 -20.98 -136.41
CA ASN A 736 -50.94 -22.18 -135.76
C ASN A 736 -49.40 -22.18 -135.67
N GLU A 737 -48.69 -21.71 -136.71
CA GLU A 737 -47.22 -21.58 -136.65
C GLU A 737 -46.78 -20.56 -135.60
N LYS A 738 -47.49 -19.42 -135.50
CA LYS A 738 -47.22 -18.40 -134.49
C LYS A 738 -47.49 -18.90 -133.07
N LEU A 739 -48.60 -19.60 -132.85
CA LEU A 739 -48.92 -20.23 -131.57
C LEU A 739 -47.88 -21.29 -131.19
N LYS A 740 -47.43 -22.11 -132.15
CA LYS A 740 -46.39 -23.12 -131.94
C LYS A 740 -45.05 -22.50 -131.54
N SER A 741 -44.66 -21.38 -132.18
CA SER A 741 -43.47 -20.60 -131.79
C SER A 741 -43.58 -20.03 -130.37
N LEU A 742 -44.76 -19.50 -130.01
CA LEU A 742 -45.00 -18.96 -128.66
C LEU A 742 -44.97 -20.07 -127.59
N LEU A 743 -45.47 -21.26 -127.94
CA LEU A 743 -45.46 -22.43 -127.08
C LEU A 743 -44.03 -22.91 -126.82
N GLU A 744 -43.18 -22.94 -127.85
CA GLU A 744 -41.78 -23.32 -127.71
C GLU A 744 -41.00 -22.28 -126.89
N GLN A 745 -41.25 -20.98 -127.08
CA GLN A 745 -40.68 -19.93 -126.21
C GLN A 745 -41.08 -20.12 -124.74
N ARG A 746 -42.35 -20.43 -124.47
CA ARG A 746 -42.80 -20.69 -123.09
C ARG A 746 -42.16 -21.95 -122.52
N LYS A 747 -41.94 -22.98 -123.33
CA LYS A 747 -41.30 -24.22 -122.91
C LYS A 747 -39.85 -23.98 -122.49
N TYR A 748 -39.07 -23.24 -123.29
CA TYR A 748 -37.72 -22.83 -122.92
C TYR A 748 -37.71 -22.00 -121.62
N LYS A 749 -38.68 -21.08 -121.45
CA LYS A 749 -38.74 -20.29 -120.21
C LYS A 749 -39.07 -21.14 -118.98
N ILE A 750 -39.90 -22.18 -119.14
CA ILE A 750 -40.20 -23.13 -118.07
C ILE A 750 -38.95 -23.96 -117.73
N GLU A 751 -38.18 -24.41 -118.72
CA GLU A 751 -36.92 -25.12 -118.50
C GLU A 751 -35.89 -24.25 -117.77
N GLU A 752 -35.72 -22.98 -118.17
CA GLU A 752 -34.86 -22.02 -117.47
C GLU A 752 -35.30 -21.78 -116.02
N LEU A 753 -36.61 -21.64 -115.77
CA LEU A 753 -37.14 -21.49 -114.41
C LEU A 753 -36.94 -22.75 -113.56
N ASN A 754 -37.07 -23.94 -114.15
CA ASN A 754 -36.83 -25.20 -113.45
C ASN A 754 -35.34 -25.39 -113.09
N GLU A 755 -34.42 -24.97 -113.95
CA GLU A 755 -32.99 -24.95 -113.63
C GLU A 755 -32.69 -23.99 -112.47
N ASN A 756 -33.27 -22.79 -112.48
CA ASN A 756 -33.14 -21.84 -111.38
C ASN A 756 -33.73 -22.37 -110.07
N ILE A 757 -34.89 -23.05 -110.10
CA ILE A 757 -35.46 -23.68 -108.90
C ILE A 757 -34.54 -24.78 -108.37
N SER A 758 -33.93 -25.59 -109.26
CA SER A 758 -32.95 -26.60 -108.88
C SER A 758 -31.70 -25.99 -108.23
N SER A 759 -31.19 -24.87 -108.74
CA SER A 759 -30.03 -24.20 -108.13
C SER A 759 -30.38 -23.60 -106.76
N LEU A 760 -31.52 -22.93 -106.64
CA LEU A 760 -32.00 -22.39 -105.37
C LEU A 760 -32.23 -23.48 -104.31
N ASN A 761 -32.76 -24.64 -104.70
CA ASN A 761 -32.93 -25.78 -103.79
C ASN A 761 -31.58 -26.30 -103.29
N LYS A 762 -30.57 -26.38 -104.18
CA LYS A 762 -29.21 -26.77 -103.80
C LYS A 762 -28.57 -25.76 -102.84
N ASP A 763 -28.77 -24.47 -103.07
CA ASP A 763 -28.28 -23.42 -102.18
C ASP A 763 -28.98 -23.46 -100.81
N LEU A 764 -30.29 -23.71 -100.78
CA LEU A 764 -31.04 -23.93 -99.53
C LEU A 764 -30.52 -25.15 -98.76
N GLU A 765 -30.19 -26.24 -99.45
CA GLU A 765 -29.63 -27.44 -98.83
C GLU A 765 -28.25 -27.17 -98.21
N ILE A 766 -27.40 -26.39 -98.87
CA ILE A 766 -26.09 -25.95 -98.35
C ILE A 766 -26.25 -25.02 -97.14
N ILE A 767 -27.22 -24.11 -97.17
CA ILE A 767 -27.51 -23.22 -96.02
C ILE A 767 -28.01 -24.05 -94.84
N ARG A 768 -28.86 -25.05 -95.09
CA ARG A 768 -29.41 -25.92 -94.05
C ARG A 768 -28.35 -26.79 -93.38
N THR A 769 -27.40 -27.35 -94.15
CA THR A 769 -26.27 -28.08 -93.57
C THR A 769 -25.37 -27.16 -92.74
N LYS A 770 -25.03 -25.97 -93.24
CA LYS A 770 -24.26 -24.97 -92.47
C LYS A 770 -24.97 -24.52 -91.20
N TYR A 771 -26.29 -24.35 -91.24
CA TYR A 771 -27.09 -24.01 -90.07
C TYR A 771 -27.04 -25.10 -89.01
N ASN A 772 -27.19 -26.37 -89.42
CA ASN A 772 -27.08 -27.50 -88.50
C ASN A 772 -25.66 -27.62 -87.90
N GLU A 773 -24.61 -27.49 -88.71
CA GLU A 773 -23.22 -27.46 -88.22
C GLU A 773 -22.98 -26.33 -87.22
N ASN A 774 -23.54 -25.15 -87.44
CA ASN A 774 -23.46 -24.06 -86.46
C ASN A 774 -24.25 -24.37 -85.19
N THR A 775 -25.41 -25.00 -85.31
CA THR A 775 -26.23 -25.40 -84.16
C THR A 775 -25.49 -26.40 -83.27
N GLU A 776 -24.78 -27.37 -83.87
CA GLU A 776 -23.92 -28.31 -83.15
C GLU A 776 -22.72 -27.62 -82.49
N LYS A 777 -22.10 -26.64 -83.17
CA LYS A 777 -21.02 -25.81 -82.57
C LYS A 777 -21.51 -24.99 -81.38
N TYR A 778 -22.71 -24.42 -81.47
CA TYR A 778 -23.32 -23.70 -80.35
C TYR A 778 -23.57 -24.63 -79.16
N ALA A 779 -24.17 -25.80 -79.39
CA ALA A 779 -24.38 -26.79 -78.33
C ALA A 779 -23.07 -27.24 -77.68
N HIS A 780 -22.00 -27.39 -78.47
CA HIS A 780 -20.67 -27.72 -77.94
C HIS A 780 -20.07 -26.58 -77.11
N LEU A 781 -20.17 -25.34 -77.59
CA LEU A 781 -19.71 -24.16 -76.84
C LEU A 781 -20.49 -23.99 -75.54
N GLU A 782 -21.80 -24.23 -75.55
CA GLU A 782 -22.66 -24.15 -74.37
C GLU A 782 -22.29 -25.23 -73.33
N SER A 783 -21.97 -26.44 -73.79
CA SER A 783 -21.42 -27.49 -72.92
C SER A 783 -20.04 -27.10 -72.32
N ILE A 784 -19.17 -26.45 -73.09
CA ILE A 784 -17.90 -25.93 -72.59
C ILE A 784 -18.15 -24.83 -71.55
N ILE A 785 -19.08 -23.90 -71.81
CA ILE A 785 -19.44 -22.82 -70.88
C ILE A 785 -19.94 -23.41 -69.57
N SER A 786 -20.88 -24.36 -69.59
CA SER A 786 -21.33 -25.03 -68.35
C SER A 786 -20.18 -25.71 -67.60
N SER A 787 -19.26 -26.39 -68.30
CA SER A 787 -18.10 -27.00 -67.65
C SER A 787 -17.12 -25.97 -67.04
N LYS A 788 -17.03 -24.78 -67.64
CA LYS A 788 -16.21 -23.68 -67.14
C LYS A 788 -16.88 -23.00 -65.94
N ASP A 789 -18.20 -22.82 -65.96
CA ASP A 789 -18.98 -22.32 -64.82
C ASP A 789 -18.87 -23.28 -63.63
N ASP A 790 -18.99 -24.60 -63.85
CA ASP A 790 -18.77 -25.60 -62.80
C ASP A 790 -17.35 -25.51 -62.21
N SER A 791 -16.35 -25.27 -63.06
CA SER A 791 -14.97 -25.06 -62.60
C SER A 791 -14.77 -23.72 -61.90
N LEU A 792 -15.55 -22.69 -62.23
CA LEU A 792 -15.50 -21.38 -61.62
C LEU A 792 -16.13 -21.42 -60.23
N ASN A 793 -17.32 -22.04 -60.11
CA ASN A 793 -17.99 -22.27 -58.85
C ASN A 793 -17.10 -23.03 -57.86
N LYS A 794 -16.40 -24.09 -58.31
CA LYS A 794 -15.43 -24.81 -57.47
C LYS A 794 -14.25 -23.96 -57.03
N LYS A 795 -13.82 -23.01 -57.87
CA LYS A 795 -12.75 -22.06 -57.48
C LYS A 795 -13.27 -21.02 -56.51
N ASP A 796 -14.51 -20.56 -56.67
CA ASP A 796 -15.15 -19.62 -55.75
C ASP A 796 -15.37 -20.25 -54.37
N GLU A 797 -15.79 -21.52 -54.30
CA GLU A 797 -15.82 -22.29 -53.04
C GLU A 797 -14.43 -22.38 -52.39
N LEU A 798 -13.39 -22.65 -53.17
CA LEU A 798 -12.00 -22.69 -52.69
C LEU A 798 -11.52 -21.32 -52.19
N ILE A 799 -11.89 -20.24 -52.90
CA ILE A 799 -11.58 -18.86 -52.49
C ILE A 799 -12.30 -18.55 -51.18
N ASP A 800 -13.55 -18.98 -51.02
CA ASP A 800 -14.31 -18.73 -49.80
C ASP A 800 -13.74 -19.51 -48.60
N ASP A 801 -13.30 -20.76 -48.82
CA ASP A 801 -12.62 -21.54 -47.79
C ASP A 801 -11.25 -20.93 -47.42
N ILE A 802 -10.50 -20.44 -48.41
CA ILE A 802 -9.26 -19.69 -48.18
C ILE A 802 -9.54 -18.40 -47.41
N LYS A 803 -10.60 -17.64 -47.72
CA LYS A 803 -10.99 -16.44 -46.97
C LYS A 803 -11.32 -16.78 -45.52
N LYS A 804 -12.11 -17.83 -45.27
CA LYS A 804 -12.39 -18.32 -43.91
C LYS A 804 -11.11 -18.75 -43.20
N HIS A 805 -10.14 -19.31 -43.91
CA HIS A 805 -8.83 -19.67 -43.34
C HIS A 805 -7.99 -18.43 -42.99
N ILE A 806 -7.96 -17.42 -43.87
CA ILE A 806 -7.30 -16.13 -43.63
C ILE A 806 -7.91 -15.45 -42.41
N GLU A 807 -9.24 -15.37 -42.32
CA GLU A 807 -9.95 -14.76 -41.19
C GLU A 807 -9.64 -15.47 -39.86
N ARG A 808 -9.53 -16.80 -39.87
CA ARG A 808 -9.07 -17.58 -38.70
C ARG A 808 -7.62 -17.26 -38.32
N LEU A 809 -6.73 -17.09 -39.31
CA LEU A 809 -5.33 -16.74 -39.07
C LEU A 809 -5.18 -15.29 -38.58
N GLU A 810 -5.96 -14.35 -39.10
CA GLU A 810 -6.02 -12.96 -38.65
C GLU A 810 -6.51 -12.88 -37.20
N ASN A 811 -7.56 -13.61 -36.85
CA ASN A 811 -8.02 -13.69 -35.46
C ASN A 811 -6.96 -14.31 -34.52
N LYS A 812 -6.23 -15.34 -34.98
CA LYS A 812 -5.10 -15.90 -34.22
C LYS A 812 -3.95 -14.91 -34.07
N LEU A 813 -3.63 -14.15 -35.11
CA LEU A 813 -2.62 -13.11 -35.07
C LEU A 813 -3.03 -11.98 -34.12
N LYS A 814 -4.31 -11.62 -34.10
CA LYS A 814 -4.84 -10.62 -33.16
C LYS A 814 -4.71 -11.10 -31.71
N LEU A 815 -5.18 -12.31 -31.39
CA LEU A 815 -4.99 -12.90 -30.06
C LEU A 815 -3.51 -12.98 -29.64
N ARG A 816 -2.62 -13.35 -30.58
CA ARG A 816 -1.18 -13.33 -30.34
C ARG A 816 -0.63 -11.92 -30.12
N SER A 817 -1.16 -10.92 -30.82
CA SER A 817 -0.78 -9.52 -30.65
C SER A 817 -1.22 -8.99 -29.29
N ASP A 818 -2.45 -9.31 -28.87
CA ASP A 818 -3.00 -8.97 -27.57
C ASP A 818 -2.18 -9.65 -26.44
N GLU A 819 -1.82 -10.94 -26.61
CA GLU A 819 -0.90 -11.65 -25.69
C GLU A 819 0.48 -10.98 -25.61
N ILE A 820 1.04 -10.53 -26.75
CA ILE A 820 2.34 -9.84 -26.79
C ILE A 820 2.23 -8.48 -26.07
N GLU A 821 1.13 -7.76 -26.25
CA GLU A 821 0.89 -6.48 -25.58
C GLU A 821 0.79 -6.67 -24.06
N GLU A 822 0.07 -7.69 -23.60
CA GLU A 822 -0.02 -8.01 -22.17
C GLU A 822 1.33 -8.45 -21.58
N LEU A 823 2.09 -9.26 -22.32
CA LEU A 823 3.46 -9.61 -21.92
C LEU A 823 4.39 -8.40 -21.88
N ASN A 824 4.27 -7.46 -22.82
CA ASN A 824 5.04 -6.21 -22.81
C ASN A 824 4.67 -5.34 -21.61
N ASN A 825 3.38 -5.20 -21.30
CA ASN A 825 2.92 -4.48 -20.11
C ASN A 825 3.45 -5.12 -18.81
N GLN A 826 3.48 -6.47 -18.73
CA GLN A 826 4.10 -7.17 -17.62
C GLN A 826 5.62 -6.95 -17.56
N ILE A 827 6.32 -6.93 -18.70
CA ILE A 827 7.74 -6.62 -18.78
C ILE A 827 8.02 -5.19 -18.30
N ASP A 828 7.19 -4.22 -18.68
CA ASP A 828 7.33 -2.82 -18.25
C ASP A 828 7.07 -2.65 -16.76
N ASN A 829 6.07 -3.34 -16.22
CA ASN A 829 5.82 -3.38 -14.79
C ASN A 829 7.01 -4.03 -14.05
N ASN A 830 7.51 -5.16 -14.54
CA ASN A 830 8.69 -5.83 -13.98
C ASN A 830 9.94 -4.94 -14.07
N ASN A 831 10.14 -4.20 -15.16
CA ASN A 831 11.22 -3.23 -15.28
C ASN A 831 11.09 -2.10 -14.25
N THR A 832 9.87 -1.61 -14.01
CA THR A 832 9.59 -0.61 -12.97
C THR A 832 9.92 -1.15 -11.58
N ILE A 833 9.51 -2.40 -11.29
CA ILE A 833 9.84 -3.09 -10.04
C ILE A 833 11.36 -3.28 -9.92
N ILE A 834 12.05 -3.74 -10.96
CA ILE A 834 13.51 -3.89 -10.99
C ILE A 834 14.20 -2.54 -10.74
N THR A 835 13.68 -1.46 -11.30
CA THR A 835 14.22 -0.11 -11.09
C THR A 835 14.06 0.31 -9.63
N THR A 836 12.89 0.07 -9.05
CA THR A 836 12.59 0.33 -7.63
C THR A 836 13.49 -0.49 -6.71
N LEU A 837 13.60 -1.80 -6.95
CA LEU A 837 14.49 -2.69 -6.20
C LEU A 837 15.96 -2.28 -6.32
N LYS A 838 16.41 -1.81 -7.50
CA LYS A 838 17.76 -1.26 -7.66
C LYS A 838 17.97 -0.02 -6.81
N THR A 839 16.98 0.87 -6.74
CA THR A 839 17.03 2.05 -5.88
C THR A 839 17.09 1.65 -4.40
N GLU A 840 16.25 0.69 -3.97
CA GLU A 840 16.26 0.17 -2.60
C GLU A 840 17.57 -0.54 -2.23
N ILE A 841 18.17 -1.28 -3.17
CA ILE A 841 19.49 -1.89 -3.00
C ILE A 841 20.56 -0.81 -2.89
N SER A 842 20.50 0.25 -3.71
CA SER A 842 21.44 1.38 -3.60
C SER A 842 21.34 2.06 -2.24
N GLN A 843 20.13 2.31 -1.75
CA GLN A 843 19.90 2.88 -0.41
C GLN A 843 20.36 1.95 0.71
N SER A 844 20.17 0.63 0.56
CA SER A 844 20.67 -0.34 1.53
C SER A 844 22.20 -0.40 1.54
N ASN A 845 22.84 -0.28 0.38
CA ASN A 845 24.30 -0.22 0.27
C ASN A 845 24.86 1.06 0.91
N GLU A 846 24.21 2.22 0.74
CA GLU A 846 24.58 3.45 1.45
C GLU A 846 24.49 3.28 2.98
N LYS A 847 23.42 2.64 3.48
CA LYS A 847 23.31 2.30 4.90
C LYS A 847 24.38 1.32 5.38
N LEU A 848 24.83 0.42 4.50
CA LEU A 848 25.92 -0.52 4.81
C LEU A 848 27.25 0.23 4.95
N GLU A 849 27.52 1.19 4.06
CA GLU A 849 28.69 2.07 4.16
C GLU A 849 28.66 2.92 5.45
N GLU A 850 27.48 3.42 5.85
CA GLU A 850 27.31 4.08 7.15
C GLU A 850 27.60 3.13 8.32
N LEU A 851 27.17 1.87 8.23
CA LEU A 851 27.45 0.83 9.22
C LEU A 851 28.95 0.53 9.32
N ASP A 852 29.65 0.45 8.20
CA ASP A 852 31.11 0.28 8.16
C ASP A 852 31.84 1.48 8.77
N SER A 853 31.35 2.70 8.52
CA SER A 853 31.86 3.92 9.18
C SER A 853 31.65 3.86 10.69
N LEU A 854 30.44 3.48 11.15
CA LEU A 854 30.15 3.31 12.57
C LEU A 854 31.01 2.22 13.20
N ASN A 855 31.23 1.10 12.50
CA ASN A 855 32.02 -0.02 12.98
C ASN A 855 33.50 0.36 13.12
N ASN A 856 34.01 1.20 12.21
CA ASN A 856 35.32 1.82 12.35
C ASN A 856 35.38 2.77 13.56
N GLU A 857 34.34 3.56 13.81
CA GLU A 857 34.27 4.43 14.99
C GLU A 857 34.20 3.63 16.29
N ILE A 858 33.45 2.54 16.32
CA ILE A 858 33.38 1.60 17.45
C ILE A 858 34.76 0.98 17.69
N SER A 859 35.44 0.49 16.64
CA SER A 859 36.79 -0.07 16.77
C SER A 859 37.80 0.96 17.33
N GLN A 860 37.67 2.23 16.94
CA GLN A 860 38.48 3.31 17.53
C GLN A 860 38.14 3.53 19.00
N LYS A 861 36.85 3.55 19.35
CA LYS A 861 36.40 3.67 20.74
C LYS A 861 36.86 2.49 21.59
N ASP A 862 36.82 1.27 21.06
CA ASP A 862 37.33 0.07 21.75
C ASP A 862 38.84 0.15 21.98
N SER A 863 39.60 0.69 21.04
CA SER A 863 41.04 0.95 21.21
C SER A 863 41.30 2.01 22.29
N ILE A 864 40.48 3.05 22.36
CA ILE A 864 40.52 4.05 23.44
C ILE A 864 40.15 3.41 24.78
N ILE A 865 39.09 2.61 24.85
CA ILE A 865 38.65 1.90 26.05
C ILE A 865 39.75 0.96 26.55
N ALA A 866 40.40 0.22 25.66
CA ALA A 866 41.54 -0.62 26.00
C ALA A 866 42.68 0.21 26.62
N SER A 867 43.03 1.34 25.99
CA SER A 867 44.05 2.26 26.53
C SER A 867 43.67 2.85 27.90
N VAL A 868 42.39 3.20 28.10
CA VAL A 868 41.88 3.69 29.38
C VAL A 868 41.91 2.58 30.43
N ASN A 869 41.56 1.34 30.08
CA ASN A 869 41.66 0.18 30.97
C ASN A 869 43.10 -0.09 31.39
N ASP A 870 44.06 0.01 30.47
CA ASP A 870 45.49 -0.10 30.80
C ASP A 870 45.93 1.01 31.76
N GLN A 871 45.43 2.24 31.57
CA GLN A 871 45.68 3.35 32.49
C GLN A 871 45.05 3.12 33.87
N ILE A 872 43.82 2.58 33.93
CA ILE A 872 43.15 2.22 35.18
C ILE A 872 43.93 1.13 35.90
N GLN A 873 44.35 0.05 35.22
CA GLN A 873 45.19 -0.99 35.83
C GLN A 873 46.51 -0.42 36.36
N SER A 874 47.14 0.52 35.64
CA SER A 874 48.35 1.20 36.12
C SER A 874 48.08 2.05 37.36
N GLN A 875 46.94 2.74 37.40
CA GLN A 875 46.51 3.51 38.57
C GLN A 875 46.20 2.59 39.76
N ASP A 876 45.49 1.48 39.55
CA ASP A 876 45.18 0.49 40.58
C ASP A 876 46.46 -0.15 41.15
N ALA A 877 47.44 -0.45 40.31
CA ALA A 877 48.74 -0.92 40.77
C ALA A 877 49.44 0.12 41.67
N LYS A 878 49.39 1.41 41.32
CA LYS A 878 49.91 2.49 42.18
C LYS A 878 49.10 2.65 43.46
N ILE A 879 47.77 2.52 43.42
CA ILE A 879 46.92 2.58 44.60
C ILE A 879 47.25 1.43 45.55
N ASN A 880 47.46 0.22 45.03
CA ASN A 880 47.86 -0.94 45.83
C ASN A 880 49.24 -0.75 46.47
N ASP A 881 50.20 -0.16 45.74
CA ASP A 881 51.53 0.18 46.27
C ASP A 881 51.47 1.25 47.37
N ILE A 882 50.67 2.30 47.17
CA ILE A 882 50.40 3.34 48.19
C ILE A 882 49.68 2.72 49.40
N THR A 883 48.71 1.83 49.18
CA THR A 883 47.97 1.15 50.24
C THR A 883 48.89 0.26 51.08
N SER A 884 49.82 -0.45 50.43
CA SER A 884 50.83 -1.25 51.11
C SER A 884 51.77 -0.38 51.93
N SER A 885 52.30 0.70 51.33
CA SER A 885 53.13 1.68 52.03
C SER A 885 52.40 2.34 53.21
N LEU A 886 51.10 2.61 53.08
CA LEU A 886 50.27 3.17 54.14
C LEU A 886 50.05 2.16 55.28
N ASN A 887 49.91 0.87 54.96
CA ASN A 887 49.80 -0.19 55.96
C ASN A 887 51.13 -0.38 56.71
N ASP A 888 52.27 -0.31 56.02
CA ASP A 888 53.60 -0.33 56.64
C ASP A 888 53.78 0.86 57.58
N GLU A 889 53.36 2.06 57.16
CA GLU A 889 53.46 3.25 58.01
C GLU A 889 52.48 3.19 59.19
N LYS A 890 51.28 2.61 59.02
CA LYS A 890 50.37 2.32 60.13
C LYS A 890 50.98 1.35 61.14
N GLN A 891 51.62 0.28 60.67
CA GLN A 891 52.31 -0.66 61.54
C GLN A 891 53.44 0.05 62.30
N ARG A 892 54.21 0.90 61.62
CA ARG A 892 55.26 1.72 62.23
C ARG A 892 54.71 2.70 63.27
N VAL A 893 53.54 3.30 63.03
CA VAL A 893 52.84 4.14 64.01
C VAL A 893 52.42 3.33 65.24
N GLU A 894 51.90 2.12 65.06
CA GLU A 894 51.52 1.27 66.19
C GLU A 894 52.74 0.81 66.99
N GLU A 895 53.86 0.48 66.32
CA GLU A 895 55.14 0.19 66.98
C GLU A 895 55.68 1.41 67.76
N LEU A 896 55.60 2.61 67.19
CA LEU A 896 55.97 3.85 67.88
C LEU A 896 55.06 4.14 69.07
N LYS A 897 53.77 3.81 68.97
CA LYS A 897 52.80 3.97 70.03
C LYS A 897 53.05 2.99 71.18
N ASP A 898 53.35 1.72 70.88
CA ASP A 898 53.81 0.74 71.87
C ASP A 898 55.10 1.17 72.55
N LEU A 899 56.05 1.70 71.78
CA LEU A 899 57.30 2.24 72.32
C LEU A 899 57.04 3.44 73.24
N LEU A 900 56.14 4.34 72.84
CA LEU A 900 55.73 5.50 73.63
C LEU A 900 55.02 5.06 74.92
N GLU A 901 54.17 4.04 74.86
CA GLU A 901 53.48 3.51 76.03
C GLU A 901 54.46 2.85 77.00
N ARG A 902 55.43 2.07 76.50
CA ARG A 902 56.55 1.57 77.31
C ARG A 902 57.37 2.70 77.92
N LYS A 903 57.71 3.74 77.15
CA LYS A 903 58.44 4.89 77.66
C LYS A 903 57.65 5.68 78.69
N ASN A 904 56.33 5.82 78.53
CA ASN A 904 55.46 6.44 79.53
C ASN A 904 55.40 5.60 80.80
N ARG A 905 55.36 4.27 80.69
CA ARG A 905 55.44 3.35 81.83
C ARG A 905 56.78 3.45 82.55
N ASP A 906 57.90 3.44 81.82
CA ASP A 906 59.24 3.70 82.38
C ASP A 906 59.26 5.06 83.11
N LEU A 907 58.65 6.09 82.54
CA LEU A 907 58.64 7.44 83.10
C LEU A 907 57.77 7.51 84.37
N GLU A 908 56.67 6.76 84.43
CA GLU A 908 55.83 6.65 85.62
C GLU A 908 56.52 5.83 86.72
N ASP A 909 57.18 4.72 86.37
CA ASP A 909 58.02 3.94 87.29
C ASP A 909 59.17 4.82 87.82
N HIS A 910 59.81 5.62 86.97
CA HIS A 910 60.82 6.60 87.39
C HIS A 910 60.25 7.69 88.29
N LYS A 911 59.06 8.24 88.02
CA LYS A 911 58.39 9.18 88.94
C LYS A 911 58.08 8.54 90.28
N GLN A 912 57.62 7.29 90.30
CA GLN A 912 57.34 6.57 91.53
C GLN A 912 58.62 6.32 92.32
N LEU A 913 59.71 5.94 91.64
CA LEU A 913 61.03 5.82 92.24
C LEU A 913 61.53 7.17 92.79
N LEU A 914 61.30 8.27 92.06
CA LEU A 914 61.63 9.62 92.51
C LEU A 914 60.80 10.02 93.74
N LYS A 915 59.54 9.63 93.80
CA LYS A 915 58.67 9.84 94.96
C LYS A 915 59.14 9.04 96.18
N GLU A 916 59.53 7.78 95.99
CA GLU A 916 60.17 6.97 97.04
C GLU A 916 61.50 7.56 97.49
N ARG A 917 62.36 7.98 96.56
CA ARG A 917 63.64 8.63 96.89
C ARG A 917 63.43 9.96 97.60
N ASN A 918 62.44 10.76 97.20
CA ASN A 918 62.07 11.98 97.92
C ASN A 918 61.55 11.67 99.32
N SER A 919 60.72 10.64 99.49
CA SER A 919 60.29 10.18 100.82
C SER A 919 61.48 9.73 101.68
N GLN A 920 62.46 9.04 101.09
CA GLN A 920 63.71 8.67 101.78
C GLN A 920 64.57 9.90 102.12
N ILE A 921 64.57 10.94 101.28
CA ILE A 921 65.22 12.21 101.56
C ILE A 921 64.51 12.93 102.70
N ASP A 922 63.18 12.92 102.75
CA ASP A 922 62.40 13.50 103.85
C ASP A 922 62.65 12.75 105.16
N GLU A 923 62.74 11.42 105.13
CA GLU A 923 63.16 10.60 106.28
C GLU A 923 64.61 10.91 106.71
N LEU A 924 65.53 11.07 105.76
CA LEU A 924 66.90 11.50 106.05
C LEU A 924 66.94 12.94 106.59
N HIS A 925 66.03 13.81 106.16
CA HIS A 925 65.89 15.16 106.68
C HIS A 925 65.40 15.12 108.13
N ASP A 926 64.40 14.28 108.43
CA ASP A 926 63.91 14.04 109.80
C ASP A 926 65.02 13.48 110.72
N VAL A 927 65.80 12.52 110.21
CA VAL A 927 66.99 11.99 110.89
C VAL A 927 68.05 13.08 111.07
N LYS A 928 68.21 14.00 110.12
CA LYS A 928 69.14 15.12 110.23
C LYS A 928 68.68 16.19 111.22
N THR A 929 67.38 16.48 111.31
CA THR A 929 66.81 17.31 112.39
C THR A 929 67.00 16.64 113.74
N ARG A 930 66.72 15.34 113.85
CA ARG A 930 67.02 14.57 115.08
C ARG A 930 68.50 14.55 115.42
N LEU A 931 69.39 14.46 114.42
CA LEU A 931 70.83 14.53 114.65
C LEU A 931 71.23 15.92 115.15
N ASN A 932 70.69 16.99 114.56
CA ASN A 932 70.91 18.37 115.03
C ASN A 932 70.34 18.58 116.44
N ASP A 933 69.18 18.01 116.77
CA ASP A 933 68.57 18.07 118.10
C ASP A 933 69.42 17.30 119.13
N ILE A 934 69.93 16.11 118.78
CA ILE A 934 70.88 15.35 119.60
C ILE A 934 72.21 16.11 119.73
N GLU A 935 72.65 16.83 118.70
CA GLU A 935 73.88 17.62 118.74
C GLU A 935 73.73 18.90 119.57
N LEU A 936 72.53 19.50 119.57
CA LEU A 936 72.12 20.56 120.48
C LEU A 936 72.02 20.06 121.91
N GLU A 937 71.38 18.91 122.14
CA GLU A 937 71.26 18.26 123.45
C GLU A 937 72.65 17.86 123.98
N LYS A 938 73.55 17.37 123.11
CA LYS A 938 74.96 17.12 123.45
C LYS A 938 75.71 18.41 123.77
N SER A 939 75.42 19.52 123.08
CA SER A 939 76.01 20.84 123.37
C SER A 939 75.49 21.42 124.69
N GLU A 940 74.21 21.25 124.99
CA GLU A 940 73.58 21.65 126.25
C GLU A 940 74.09 20.79 127.40
N LEU A 941 74.17 19.47 127.21
CA LEU A 941 74.76 18.54 128.19
C LEU A 941 76.25 18.82 128.39
N LYS A 942 76.99 19.19 127.33
CA LYS A 942 78.38 19.64 127.44
C LYS A 942 78.47 20.97 128.19
N SER A 943 77.57 21.92 127.96
CA SER A 943 77.50 23.17 128.72
C SER A 943 77.17 22.94 130.19
N ASP A 944 76.28 22.00 130.50
CA ASP A 944 75.95 21.60 131.87
C ASP A 944 77.10 20.86 132.53
N TYR A 945 77.82 19.98 131.81
CA TYR A 945 79.06 19.40 132.32
C TYR A 945 80.17 20.44 132.48
N GLU A 946 80.30 21.43 131.59
CA GLU A 946 81.24 22.55 131.73
C GLU A 946 80.87 23.44 132.92
N LYS A 947 79.57 23.68 133.18
CA LYS A 947 79.10 24.37 134.41
C LYS A 947 79.35 23.53 135.65
N GLN A 948 79.12 22.21 135.61
CA GLN A 948 79.43 21.31 136.72
C GLN A 948 80.93 21.25 136.98
N ILE A 949 81.77 21.20 135.94
CA ILE A 949 83.23 21.29 136.04
C ILE A 949 83.63 22.64 136.61
N ALA A 950 83.10 23.76 136.13
CA ALA A 950 83.39 25.08 136.69
C ALA A 950 82.94 25.22 138.15
N ASN A 951 81.84 24.57 138.54
CA ASN A 951 81.37 24.54 139.92
C ASN A 951 82.26 23.64 140.80
N LEU A 952 82.68 22.48 140.29
CA LEU A 952 83.64 21.59 140.96
C LEU A 952 85.04 22.24 141.05
N GLU A 953 85.49 22.97 140.04
CA GLU A 953 86.72 23.78 140.06
C GLU A 953 86.61 24.96 141.03
N GLY A 954 85.43 25.58 141.13
CA GLY A 954 85.11 26.56 142.16
C GLY A 954 85.15 25.97 143.57
N GLN A 955 84.63 24.76 143.75
CA GLN A 955 84.67 24.01 145.00
C GLN A 955 86.11 23.61 145.37
N ILE A 956 86.92 23.18 144.40
CA ILE A 956 88.35 22.85 144.59
C ILE A 956 89.15 24.10 144.97
N LYS A 957 88.88 25.28 144.39
CA LYS A 957 89.50 26.55 144.81
C LYS A 957 89.12 26.96 146.24
N VAL A 958 87.90 26.66 146.68
CA VAL A 958 87.48 26.89 148.07
C VAL A 958 88.22 25.93 149.01
N ASP A 959 88.37 24.65 148.64
CA ASP A 959 89.13 23.67 149.42
C ASP A 959 90.64 24.00 149.46
N GLU A 960 91.24 24.49 148.37
CA GLU A 960 92.62 24.99 148.35
C GLU A 960 92.80 26.22 149.24
N LYS A 961 91.81 27.12 149.29
CA LYS A 961 91.82 28.29 150.17
C LYS A 961 91.68 27.89 151.64
N ILE A 962 90.83 26.91 151.96
CA ILE A 962 90.71 26.33 153.32
C ILE A 962 92.02 25.61 153.71
N ARG A 963 92.69 24.95 152.77
CA ARG A 963 93.98 24.28 153.01
C ARG A 963 95.11 25.29 153.28
N ALA A 964 95.17 26.39 152.53
CA ALA A 964 96.13 27.48 152.73
C ALA A 964 95.87 28.26 154.04
N GLU A 965 94.60 28.50 154.40
CA GLU A 965 94.23 29.11 155.68
C GLU A 965 94.60 28.19 156.87
N ASN A 966 94.40 26.87 156.74
CA ASN A 966 94.85 25.91 157.75
C ASN A 966 96.37 25.85 157.90
N GLU A 967 97.15 25.95 156.82
CA GLU A 967 98.61 26.08 156.91
C GLU A 967 99.05 27.38 157.61
N GLN A 968 98.35 28.50 157.38
CA GLN A 968 98.64 29.74 158.12
C GLN A 968 98.29 29.63 159.61
N TYR A 969 97.19 28.97 159.98
CA TYR A 969 96.88 28.70 161.39
C TYR A 969 97.92 27.78 162.04
N GLN A 970 98.46 26.79 161.31
CA GLN A 970 99.56 25.95 161.81
C GLN A 970 100.85 26.75 162.05
N TYR A 971 101.23 27.64 161.13
CA TYR A 971 102.37 28.55 161.34
C TYR A 971 102.15 29.49 162.54
N LYS A 972 100.93 30.02 162.71
CA LYS A 972 100.58 30.89 163.85
C LYS A 972 100.67 30.15 165.20
N ILE A 973 100.24 28.89 165.24
CA ILE A 973 100.32 28.02 166.43
C ILE A 973 101.79 27.69 166.76
N GLN A 974 102.62 27.45 165.74
CA GLN A 974 104.04 27.18 165.92
C GLN A 974 104.82 28.41 166.45
N ASP A 975 104.49 29.62 165.97
CA ASP A 975 105.12 30.87 166.41
C ASP A 975 104.74 31.23 167.85
N LEU A 976 103.45 31.10 168.20
CA LEU A 976 102.97 31.31 169.57
C LEU A 976 103.58 30.32 170.58
N ASN A 977 103.83 29.07 170.17
CA ASN A 977 104.52 28.08 171.02
C ASN A 977 106.00 28.43 171.25
N ASN A 978 106.69 28.98 170.27
CA ASN A 978 108.08 29.45 170.43
C ASN A 978 108.15 30.70 171.32
N GLU A 979 107.16 31.59 171.23
CA GLU A 979 107.06 32.79 172.08
C GLU A 979 106.75 32.43 173.55
N LEU A 980 105.96 31.38 173.79
CA LEU A 980 105.70 30.82 175.12
C LEU A 980 106.99 30.26 175.77
N LEU A 981 107.75 29.46 175.02
CA LEU A 981 109.02 28.86 175.47
C LEU A 981 110.11 29.90 175.81
N SER A 982 110.13 31.04 175.12
CA SER A 982 111.06 32.14 175.42
C SER A 982 110.68 32.90 176.69
N LYS A 983 109.39 33.06 176.98
CA LYS A 983 108.91 33.73 178.19
C LYS A 983 109.11 32.91 179.46
N ASP A 984 109.02 31.59 179.36
CA ASP A 984 109.28 30.69 180.50
C ASP A 984 110.76 30.70 180.94
N SER A 985 111.72 30.83 180.01
CA SER A 985 113.15 30.95 180.35
C SER A 985 113.52 32.28 181.03
N GLN A 986 112.79 33.36 180.77
CA GLN A 986 113.04 34.67 181.41
C GLN A 986 112.51 34.75 182.85
N LEU A 987 111.52 33.93 183.21
CA LEU A 987 110.97 33.86 184.56
C LEU A 987 111.92 33.17 185.54
N GLU A 988 112.70 32.18 185.08
CA GLU A 988 113.61 31.40 185.93
C GLU A 988 114.87 32.19 186.38
N GLU A 989 115.29 33.20 185.61
CA GLU A 989 116.46 34.03 185.92
C GLU A 989 116.14 35.16 186.92
N ALA A 990 114.88 35.65 186.93
CA ALA A 990 114.43 36.71 187.83
C ALA A 990 114.33 36.27 189.30
N ASP A 991 114.03 34.99 189.56
CA ASP A 991 113.87 34.48 190.94
C ASP A 991 115.19 34.38 191.72
N LYS A 992 116.34 34.27 191.04
CA LYS A 992 117.66 34.20 191.71
C LYS A 992 118.09 35.53 192.33
N TYR A 993 117.89 36.65 191.63
CA TYR A 993 118.27 37.98 192.13
C TYR A 993 117.36 38.47 193.27
N LYS A 994 116.12 38.00 193.32
CA LYS A 994 115.19 38.27 194.42
C LYS A 994 115.70 37.73 195.76
N ASN A 995 116.34 36.56 195.77
CA ASN A 995 116.85 35.94 197.00
C ASN A 995 118.07 36.67 197.59
N TYR A 996 119.01 37.17 196.76
CA TYR A 996 120.17 37.91 197.26
C TYR A 996 119.80 39.28 197.85
N PHE A 997 118.78 39.92 197.31
CA PHE A 997 118.31 41.22 197.80
C PHE A 997 117.64 41.11 199.17
N SER A 998 116.85 40.06 199.43
CA SER A 998 116.22 39.84 200.75
C SER A 998 117.25 39.71 201.87
N VAL A 999 118.41 39.12 201.60
CA VAL A 999 119.47 38.91 202.60
C VAL A 999 120.23 40.21 202.93
N MET A 1000 120.29 41.19 202.03
CA MET A 1000 120.99 42.47 202.27
C MET A 1000 120.24 43.46 203.18
N VAL A 1001 118.93 43.27 203.35
CA VAL A 1001 118.04 44.21 204.05
C VAL A 1001 117.64 43.72 205.45
N GLU A 1002 118.14 42.57 205.88
CA GLU A 1002 117.86 42.02 207.21
C GLU A 1002 118.43 42.87 208.35
N LYS A 1003 117.72 42.91 209.48
CA LYS A 1003 118.11 43.72 210.64
C LYS A 1003 119.48 43.29 211.16
N PRO A 1004 120.34 44.25 211.56
CA PRO A 1004 121.68 43.94 212.04
C PRO A 1004 121.66 43.07 213.30
N LEU A 1005 122.46 42.00 213.28
CA LEU A 1005 122.64 41.04 214.35
C LEU A 1005 123.23 41.69 215.62
N PRO A 1006 122.81 41.28 216.83
CA PRO A 1006 123.17 41.95 218.08
C PRO A 1006 124.68 42.14 218.29
N GLY A 1007 125.08 43.35 218.65
CA GLY A 1007 126.48 43.69 218.89
C GLY A 1007 127.26 44.03 217.62
N LEU A 1008 126.95 43.49 216.44
CA LEU A 1008 127.65 43.76 215.17
C LEU A 1008 127.18 45.09 214.53
N THR A 1009 128.06 45.74 213.77
CA THR A 1009 127.66 46.90 212.93
C THR A 1009 126.85 46.44 211.71
N SER A 1010 126.02 47.31 211.13
CA SER A 1010 125.19 46.98 209.94
C SER A 1010 126.03 46.33 208.83
N PHE A 1011 127.22 46.86 208.58
CA PHE A 1011 128.14 46.30 207.61
C PHE A 1011 128.67 44.91 208.00
N GLN A 1012 129.05 44.70 209.27
CA GLN A 1012 129.50 43.39 209.75
C GLN A 1012 128.38 42.33 209.68
N SER A 1013 127.13 42.74 209.90
CA SER A 1013 125.97 41.84 209.83
C SER A 1013 125.61 41.46 208.40
N GLN A 1014 125.67 42.42 207.48
CA GLN A 1014 125.48 42.19 206.05
C GLN A 1014 126.57 41.27 205.49
N ILE A 1015 127.83 41.51 205.89
CA ILE A 1015 128.96 40.65 205.52
C ILE A 1015 128.74 39.24 206.08
N TYR A 1016 128.28 39.09 207.33
CA TYR A 1016 128.00 37.77 207.90
C TYR A 1016 126.92 37.02 207.12
N GLN A 1017 125.82 37.65 206.75
CA GLN A 1017 124.72 36.98 206.03
C GLN A 1017 125.07 36.65 204.58
N LEU A 1018 125.82 37.52 203.89
CA LEU A 1018 126.23 37.34 202.50
C LEU A 1018 127.35 36.31 202.32
N LEU A 1019 128.22 36.14 203.31
CA LEU A 1019 129.37 35.26 203.16
C LEU A 1019 128.98 33.78 203.19
N PRO A 1020 129.48 32.95 202.27
CA PRO A 1020 129.32 31.51 202.33
C PRO A 1020 130.13 30.90 203.48
N ASP A 1021 129.79 29.67 203.87
CA ASP A 1021 130.43 28.96 204.99
C ASP A 1021 131.68 28.18 204.53
N ALA A 1022 132.58 27.87 205.47
CA ALA A 1022 133.72 26.97 205.32
C ALA A 1022 134.69 27.29 204.16
N GLN A 1023 134.92 28.58 203.88
CA GLN A 1023 135.89 29.02 202.87
C GLN A 1023 137.10 29.73 203.50
N SER A 1024 138.19 29.85 202.75
CA SER A 1024 139.37 30.60 203.17
C SER A 1024 139.11 32.11 203.12
N ALA A 1025 139.87 32.91 203.88
CA ALA A 1025 139.73 34.37 203.87
C ALA A 1025 139.95 35.01 202.49
N SER A 1026 140.65 34.34 201.57
CA SER A 1026 140.86 34.83 200.20
C SER A 1026 139.66 34.52 199.29
N GLU A 1027 139.02 33.35 199.43
CA GLU A 1027 137.83 32.96 198.66
C GLU A 1027 136.60 33.76 199.11
N LEU A 1028 136.46 33.99 200.42
CA LEU A 1028 135.40 34.82 200.99
C LEU A 1028 135.48 36.28 200.52
N TYR A 1029 136.70 36.80 200.32
CA TYR A 1029 136.90 38.14 199.78
C TYR A 1029 136.52 38.20 198.29
N SER A 1030 136.94 37.22 197.49
CA SER A 1030 136.62 37.13 196.05
C SER A 1030 135.13 36.90 195.78
N PHE A 1031 134.42 36.21 196.68
CA PHE A 1031 132.97 36.08 196.62
C PHE A 1031 132.24 37.42 196.80
N LEU A 1032 132.69 38.26 197.74
CA LEU A 1032 132.16 39.61 197.94
C LEU A 1032 132.50 40.55 196.79
N GLU A 1033 133.66 40.36 196.16
CA GLU A 1033 134.10 41.13 195.00
C GLU A 1033 133.17 40.87 193.78
N ASN A 1034 132.81 39.62 193.51
CA ASN A 1034 131.85 39.24 192.44
C ASN A 1034 130.39 39.66 192.71
N LEU A 1035 130.01 39.90 193.97
CA LEU A 1035 128.69 40.44 194.37
C LEU A 1035 128.64 41.98 194.38
N GLY A 1036 129.72 42.66 193.96
CA GLY A 1036 129.76 44.12 193.75
C GLY A 1036 130.42 44.94 194.85
N PHE A 1037 131.11 44.33 195.82
CA PHE A 1037 131.82 45.05 196.89
C PHE A 1037 133.27 45.44 196.52
N GLU A 1038 133.46 46.01 195.32
CA GLU A 1038 134.78 46.31 194.74
C GLU A 1038 135.62 47.31 195.56
N GLN A 1039 135.00 48.17 196.38
CA GLN A 1039 135.69 49.20 197.16
C GLN A 1039 136.21 48.73 198.54
N LEU A 1040 135.95 47.47 198.91
CA LEU A 1040 136.30 46.93 200.22
C LEU A 1040 137.76 46.49 200.26
N LYS A 1041 138.67 47.29 200.84
CA LYS A 1041 140.09 46.88 200.98
C LYS A 1041 140.24 45.58 201.80
N LYS A 1042 141.10 44.64 201.37
CA LYS A 1042 141.43 43.39 202.09
C LYS A 1042 141.72 43.59 203.58
N GLU A 1043 142.39 44.69 203.92
CA GLU A 1043 142.72 45.06 205.30
C GLU A 1043 141.48 45.36 206.16
N ASN A 1044 140.45 45.99 205.58
CA ASN A 1044 139.18 46.25 206.26
C ASN A 1044 138.37 44.95 206.41
N PHE A 1045 138.35 44.09 205.40
CA PHE A 1045 137.70 42.78 205.45
C PHE A 1045 138.31 41.85 206.52
N ALA A 1046 139.65 41.82 206.64
CA ALA A 1046 140.34 41.07 207.68
C ALA A 1046 140.01 41.57 209.10
N LYS A 1047 139.79 42.88 209.28
CA LYS A 1047 139.30 43.47 210.55
C LYS A 1047 137.86 43.02 210.84
N THR A 1048 137.00 42.97 209.82
CA THR A 1048 135.60 42.50 209.92
C THR A 1048 135.53 41.02 210.33
N LEU A 1049 136.33 40.14 209.73
CA LEU A 1049 136.42 38.72 210.10
C LEU A 1049 136.91 38.53 211.55
N LYS A 1050 137.95 39.27 211.98
CA LYS A 1050 138.39 39.26 213.37
C LYS A 1050 137.32 39.76 214.35
N ALA A 1051 136.51 40.72 213.96
CA ALA A 1051 135.41 41.22 214.79
C ALA A 1051 134.27 40.18 214.91
N LEU A 1052 134.00 39.44 213.83
CA LEU A 1052 133.03 38.34 213.80
C LEU A 1052 133.48 37.15 214.67
N GLU A 1053 134.77 36.83 214.69
CA GLU A 1053 135.36 35.82 215.59
C GLU A 1053 135.31 36.25 217.06
N LYS A 1054 135.72 37.49 217.37
CA LYS A 1054 135.76 38.00 218.74
C LYS A 1054 134.37 38.09 219.41
N ARG A 1055 133.30 38.10 218.61
CA ARG A 1055 131.90 38.12 219.07
C ARG A 1055 131.16 36.78 218.94
N GLY A 1056 131.84 35.72 218.51
CA GLY A 1056 131.29 34.35 218.50
C GLY A 1056 130.42 34.00 217.29
N TYR A 1057 130.50 34.71 216.17
CA TYR A 1057 129.72 34.42 214.95
C TYR A 1057 130.50 33.55 213.94
N TYR A 1058 131.82 33.52 214.05
CA TYR A 1058 132.71 32.68 213.25
C TYR A 1058 133.78 32.07 214.15
N GLN A 1059 134.22 30.85 213.84
CA GLN A 1059 135.42 30.27 214.45
C GLN A 1059 136.46 29.91 213.41
N ARG A 1060 137.74 29.96 213.81
CA ARG A 1060 138.84 29.50 212.99
C ARG A 1060 138.98 27.99 213.15
N ALA A 1061 138.80 27.27 212.06
CA ALA A 1061 139.07 25.84 211.96
C ALA A 1061 140.31 25.62 211.07
N ARG A 1062 141.07 24.56 211.36
CA ARG A 1062 142.25 24.18 210.58
C ARG A 1062 141.84 23.09 209.60
N ASP A 1063 142.04 23.34 208.32
CA ASP A 1063 141.86 22.37 207.24
C ASP A 1063 143.21 22.18 206.56
N ASP A 1064 143.86 21.05 206.84
CA ASP A 1064 145.29 20.77 206.59
C ASP A 1064 146.24 21.92 207.02
N ASP A 1065 146.86 22.61 206.06
CA ASP A 1065 147.81 23.73 206.21
C ASP A 1065 147.16 25.13 206.09
N LYS A 1066 145.84 25.20 205.85
CA LYS A 1066 145.10 26.45 205.64
C LYS A 1066 144.11 26.73 206.77
N ILE A 1067 143.88 28.02 207.03
CA ILE A 1067 142.92 28.49 208.02
C ILE A 1067 141.63 28.85 207.29
N ILE A 1068 140.56 28.10 207.56
CA ILE A 1068 139.21 28.36 207.05
C ILE A 1068 138.34 29.00 208.14
N TRP A 1069 137.32 29.74 207.69
CA TRP A 1069 136.41 30.46 208.56
C TRP A 1069 135.04 29.79 208.48
N VAL A 1070 134.58 29.25 209.62
CA VAL A 1070 133.34 28.48 209.71
C VAL A 1070 132.29 29.26 210.52
N LYS A 1071 131.09 29.41 209.96
CA LYS A 1071 129.94 30.09 210.57
C LYS A 1071 129.42 29.31 211.77
N ILE A 1072 129.05 30.02 212.82
CA ILE A 1072 128.39 29.42 213.99
C ILE A 1072 126.87 29.63 213.83
N PRO A 1073 126.07 28.58 213.62
CA PRO A 1073 124.64 28.71 213.41
C PRO A 1073 123.92 29.26 214.65
N LEU A 1074 123.01 30.22 214.46
CA LEU A 1074 122.10 30.72 215.48
C LEU A 1074 120.95 29.72 215.64
N HIS A 1075 120.74 29.21 216.86
CA HIS A 1075 119.67 28.24 217.18
C HIS A 1075 118.37 28.95 217.57
N GLU A 1076 117.34 28.84 216.72
CA GLU A 1076 115.90 29.03 217.05
C GLU A 1076 115.09 28.10 216.12
N THR A 1077 114.49 26.98 216.58
CA THR A 1077 113.18 26.77 217.25
C THR A 1077 111.92 26.95 216.39
N SER A 1078 111.30 25.80 216.04
CA SER A 1078 109.85 25.47 215.94
C SER A 1078 108.90 26.19 214.93
N VAL A 1079 108.17 25.39 214.11
CA VAL A 1079 106.68 25.26 213.94
C VAL A 1079 106.34 24.61 212.55
N VAL A 1080 105.89 23.33 212.49
CA VAL A 1080 104.51 22.76 212.21
C VAL A 1080 103.94 23.17 210.82
N GLU A 1081 103.59 22.31 209.86
CA GLU A 1081 103.22 20.86 209.78
C GLU A 1081 103.95 20.17 208.61
#